data_AF-A0A8S1EX70-F1
#
_entry.id   AF-A0A8S1EX70-F1
#
_cell.length_a   1.000
_cell.length_b   1.000
_cell.length_c   1.000
_cell.angle_alpha   90.00
_cell.angle_beta   90.00
_cell.angle_gamma   90.00
#
_symmetry.space_group_name_H-M   'P 1'
#
loop_
_entity.id
_entity.type
_entity.pdbx_description
1 polymer ?
#
loop_
_entity_poly.entity_id
_entity_poly.type
_entity_poly.pdbx_seq_one_letter_code
_entity_poly.pdbx_strand_id
1 'polypeptide(L)'
;MILSQLAGIAPMPFSDGDNFKGLRDYAEQLITGDEDSINQLRMIARCMLAFPKETCEHPETVEIFVDQKANVQLQKEFFTCIEVECFKGKVEKEILEILKTKFNKSGRTINHNTAVYWITRFRDRQERAIFEQALIKYIEIIKIKENEDPQREVALPDVYQLYTCALDAHLFGRYREAFALLKPTMPFLATSPILWIRITEACICEFYEETFMFTDTYERLFFNKPRINELSNRRSFNEMRPRHPDMTPHYAESAACMALTMAKCSKNPVIQYSAAQNFAFMMLKLRKYRDALDIIQWIVVTIGNRALPMAQMSILLLYKAEAHYYLGDYSKAIETAIRVTKHYEFPTFRSRALMILAMSYIKRMNYKKAYEYIMETLDVQDLCVPMLENVALLGVHLSYVMNNIPMLQVFLENCSKFVSSADVVICGGGISGTSLAYHLAKRGKKVCLFERDSVGCQGATGLSAGLVSAPIFWQDANIQTVAQESLKLYSNLAQTCKFRYVKCGRTYFASTMSNEILLRRMYSRGIVQNDNVELIDCQSEMLARWPFLETEDIQLALFSPEDVALDAVALSQQLAEVAKEHGAKIFENCPVTDVHLGDERQVYGVDTKNGFVETSHFVDAAGIWAGTVLCKSLPHQHIQTATYPCTYTYIHTSKLPTGAVSDLTPIFNDLDGNVMMRATSFKTLCAGFAEQSIRPLARQSDNTTPWHQPEPDWAKFDKNLEKLIHRCGMLGEVNHGDLICGMESYTPDKLPTIGESSQAKGYYVMCGMNGQGLSLAGGLAKLLSEIICDGVAKTADVTRVDVGRFIDLHANSQYLIERTPEIAAQTYMNLYSSHQCHTARNLRMAPIYHQLRDAGAVFGEIMGYERPLWFEKSPKPGRNALLQGQDALIGKPEWFDRVSSEYEACRERVGLIDMSSFSKYDITGPDSVKFLQYLCSANVDEPVGTTVYTGMQHKMGGYVTDCTLSRLGENKFFMVAPTIQQERCLVWMKKWIDRMGVKVHVQDVTGAYTALDLIGPSSRYLMSDVTGLAMSTAEFPTFRCQEINIGMATGIRAISVTHCGELGWVIYIPNEVAQNVYEKVLDAGQEYSLQHAGYYTLRQLRIEKFYVYWGQDINATVTPVECGRMFRVDFKKDFIGKQALLEQVEKGVSKRFVQLLIDSHDKETDPWPQGGETLYRDGRPCGLTTSAAYGFTLGCQVCIAFIENKEFGVSADFINRGTYELDIAGKRFPCRVNLHSPTLPMISSEHPLHYRPTQ
;
A
#
# COMPACT_ATOMS: atom_id res chain seq x y z
N MET A 1 43.83 1.81 -18.60
CA MET A 1 43.71 0.40 -18.16
C MET A 1 42.55 0.17 -17.20
N ILE A 2 42.59 0.65 -15.95
CA ILE A 2 41.49 0.43 -14.97
C ILE A 2 40.17 1.11 -15.41
N LEU A 3 40.23 2.31 -15.98
CA LEU A 3 39.07 3.01 -16.57
C LEU A 3 38.49 2.28 -17.80
N SER A 4 39.33 1.58 -18.56
CA SER A 4 38.94 0.80 -19.74
C SER A 4 38.18 -0.48 -19.37
N GLN A 5 38.53 -1.06 -18.22
CA GLN A 5 37.83 -2.21 -17.63
C GLN A 5 36.50 -1.85 -16.97
N LEU A 6 36.38 -0.65 -16.39
CA LEU A 6 35.12 -0.17 -15.79
C LEU A 6 34.10 0.31 -16.83
N ALA A 7 34.55 0.72 -18.03
CA ALA A 7 33.69 1.26 -19.09
C ALA A 7 33.40 0.28 -20.24
N GLY A 8 33.97 -0.94 -20.22
CA GLY A 8 33.70 -1.96 -21.24
C GLY A 8 34.22 -1.64 -22.65
N ILE A 9 35.34 -0.90 -22.77
CA ILE A 9 35.90 -0.43 -24.05
C ILE A 9 37.30 -1.03 -24.29
N ALA A 10 37.66 -1.24 -25.55
CA ALA A 10 38.98 -1.75 -25.95
C ALA A 10 40.12 -0.83 -25.43
N PRO A 11 41.27 -1.39 -25.03
CA PRO A 11 42.37 -0.61 -24.46
C PRO A 11 42.94 0.36 -25.50
N MET A 12 42.89 1.66 -25.19
CA MET A 12 43.45 2.72 -26.03
C MET A 12 45.00 2.60 -26.10
N PRO A 13 45.60 2.74 -27.29
CA PRO A 13 47.05 2.76 -27.44
C PRO A 13 47.56 4.17 -27.10
N PHE A 14 48.07 4.36 -25.89
CA PHE A 14 48.81 5.57 -25.55
C PHE A 14 50.29 5.35 -25.90
N SER A 15 50.78 6.02 -26.94
CA SER A 15 52.23 6.15 -27.18
C SER A 15 52.76 7.29 -26.33
N ASP A 16 53.85 7.04 -25.60
CA ASP A 16 54.51 8.00 -24.72
C ASP A 16 54.75 9.34 -25.41
N GLY A 17 54.07 10.40 -24.95
CA GLY A 17 54.43 11.77 -25.29
C GLY A 17 53.32 12.82 -25.25
N ASP A 18 52.05 12.50 -25.58
CA ASP A 18 51.03 13.56 -25.67
C ASP A 18 49.58 13.04 -25.50
N ASN A 19 49.14 12.90 -24.24
CA ASN A 19 47.85 12.30 -23.86
C ASN A 19 46.62 13.17 -24.22
N PHE A 20 46.78 14.46 -24.53
CA PHE A 20 45.68 15.39 -24.75
C PHE A 20 45.14 15.40 -26.19
N LYS A 21 45.99 15.10 -27.19
CA LYS A 21 45.59 15.11 -28.60
C LYS A 21 44.63 13.98 -28.94
N GLY A 22 44.85 12.77 -28.40
CA GLY A 22 43.95 11.62 -28.57
C GLY A 22 42.59 11.78 -27.90
N LEU A 23 42.52 12.52 -26.78
CA LEU A 23 41.26 12.84 -26.09
C LEU A 23 40.43 13.90 -26.84
N ARG A 24 41.11 14.86 -27.50
CA ARG A 24 40.49 15.89 -28.34
C ARG A 24 39.88 15.29 -29.61
N ASP A 25 40.65 14.46 -30.33
CA ASP A 25 40.21 13.82 -31.56
C ASP A 25 39.03 12.86 -31.32
N TYR A 26 38.95 12.24 -30.14
CA TYR A 26 37.84 11.38 -29.71
C TYR A 26 36.59 12.18 -29.29
N ALA A 27 36.76 13.35 -28.64
CA ALA A 27 35.66 14.24 -28.26
C ALA A 27 34.99 14.91 -29.48
N GLU A 28 35.78 15.24 -30.51
CA GLU A 28 35.26 15.77 -31.79
C GLU A 28 34.47 14.71 -32.59
N GLN A 29 34.76 13.41 -32.41
CA GLN A 29 33.99 12.31 -33.00
C GLN A 29 32.66 12.00 -32.29
N LEU A 30 32.46 12.48 -31.04
CA LEU A 30 31.29 12.21 -30.19
C LEU A 30 30.17 13.27 -30.32
N ILE A 31 30.28 14.23 -31.24
CA ILE A 31 29.26 15.27 -31.47
C ILE A 31 28.16 14.73 -32.40
N THR A 32 27.37 13.77 -31.91
CA THR A 32 26.18 13.24 -32.60
C THR A 32 24.87 13.48 -31.85
N GLY A 33 24.90 14.06 -30.65
CA GLY A 33 23.73 14.60 -29.95
C GLY A 33 22.82 13.59 -29.25
N ASP A 34 23.21 12.32 -29.12
CA ASP A 34 22.49 11.35 -28.28
C ASP A 34 22.92 11.40 -26.80
N GLU A 35 22.07 10.86 -25.93
CA GLU A 35 22.19 10.97 -24.47
C GLU A 35 23.40 10.19 -23.91
N ASP A 36 23.81 9.10 -24.58
CA ASP A 36 25.02 8.34 -24.25
C ASP A 36 26.29 9.13 -24.60
N SER A 37 26.30 9.83 -25.73
CA SER A 37 27.38 10.72 -26.15
C SER A 37 27.50 11.93 -25.22
N ILE A 38 26.37 12.46 -24.72
CA ILE A 38 26.35 13.54 -23.71
C ILE A 38 26.86 13.04 -22.35
N ASN A 39 26.54 11.82 -21.94
CA ASN A 39 27.04 11.24 -20.70
C ASN A 39 28.52 10.86 -20.79
N GLN A 40 28.99 10.37 -21.94
CA GLN A 40 30.40 10.14 -22.23
C GLN A 40 31.18 11.46 -22.30
N LEU A 41 30.64 12.51 -22.93
CA LEU A 41 31.22 13.86 -22.92
C LEU A 41 31.24 14.47 -21.51
N ARG A 42 30.22 14.24 -20.67
CA ARG A 42 30.20 14.64 -19.26
C ARG A 42 31.26 13.90 -18.45
N MET A 43 31.49 12.62 -18.73
CA MET A 43 32.51 11.81 -18.07
C MET A 43 33.92 12.18 -18.52
N ILE A 44 34.13 12.41 -19.83
CA ILE A 44 35.38 12.93 -20.40
C ILE A 44 35.67 14.34 -19.89
N ALA A 45 34.67 15.24 -19.85
CA ALA A 45 34.83 16.56 -19.26
C ALA A 45 35.16 16.49 -17.76
N ARG A 46 34.57 15.56 -17.01
CA ARG A 46 34.92 15.31 -15.60
C ARG A 46 36.34 14.73 -15.45
N CYS A 47 36.82 13.93 -16.39
CA CYS A 47 38.19 13.40 -16.42
C CYS A 47 39.22 14.45 -16.87
N MET A 48 38.93 15.28 -17.86
CA MET A 48 39.80 16.37 -18.31
C MET A 48 39.91 17.48 -17.27
N LEU A 49 38.84 17.74 -16.51
CA LEU A 49 38.86 18.64 -15.35
C LEU A 49 39.62 18.05 -14.14
N ALA A 50 40.03 16.78 -14.18
CA ALA A 50 40.77 16.10 -13.11
C ALA A 50 42.31 16.11 -13.30
N PHE A 51 42.82 16.66 -14.41
CA PHE A 51 44.27 16.78 -14.67
C PHE A 51 44.70 18.25 -14.72
N PRO A 52 45.53 18.76 -13.79
CA PRO A 52 46.01 20.13 -13.86
C PRO A 52 47.47 20.26 -14.33
N LYS A 53 47.61 21.12 -15.35
CA LYS A 53 48.79 21.89 -15.83
C LYS A 53 49.83 21.20 -16.71
N GLU A 54 49.50 21.12 -17.99
CA GLU A 54 50.44 21.48 -19.07
C GLU A 54 49.77 22.25 -20.25
N THR A 55 48.52 22.73 -20.11
CA THR A 55 47.71 23.19 -21.26
C THR A 55 47.19 24.63 -21.21
N CYS A 56 47.94 25.59 -20.65
CA CYS A 56 47.58 27.02 -20.76
C CYS A 56 48.73 27.93 -21.23
N GLU A 57 49.40 27.57 -22.33
CA GLU A 57 50.23 28.53 -23.10
C GLU A 57 49.75 28.79 -24.54
N HIS A 58 48.57 28.28 -24.95
CA HIS A 58 48.00 28.60 -26.28
C HIS A 58 46.57 29.19 -26.18
N PRO A 59 46.34 30.44 -26.63
CA PRO A 59 45.04 31.12 -26.54
C PRO A 59 43.92 30.60 -27.46
N GLU A 60 44.09 29.47 -28.16
CA GLU A 60 43.17 29.03 -29.22
C GLU A 60 42.15 27.96 -28.79
N THR A 61 42.15 27.52 -27.53
CA THR A 61 41.32 26.38 -27.07
C THR A 61 39.97 26.79 -26.45
N VAL A 62 39.69 28.09 -26.28
CA VAL A 62 38.48 28.59 -25.58
C VAL A 62 37.37 29.05 -26.53
N GLU A 63 37.60 29.10 -27.85
CA GLU A 63 36.61 29.62 -28.81
C GLU A 63 35.54 28.62 -29.27
N ILE A 64 35.53 27.37 -28.82
CA ILE A 64 34.58 26.36 -29.35
C ILE A 64 33.22 26.32 -28.61
N PHE A 65 33.08 26.98 -27.46
CA PHE A 65 31.83 26.92 -26.67
C PHE A 65 31.03 28.23 -26.60
N VAL A 66 31.41 29.26 -27.36
CA VAL A 66 30.79 30.60 -27.23
C VAL A 66 29.99 31.09 -28.44
N ASP A 67 30.05 30.47 -29.63
CA ASP A 67 29.29 31.03 -30.77
C ASP A 67 28.21 30.10 -31.40
N GLN A 68 26.97 30.57 -31.19
CA GLN A 68 25.72 30.44 -31.95
C GLN A 68 24.77 29.24 -31.76
N LYS A 69 23.66 29.57 -31.05
CA LYS A 69 22.24 29.15 -31.20
C LYS A 69 21.76 27.83 -30.57
N ALA A 70 21.19 27.95 -29.35
CA ALA A 70 19.97 27.31 -28.76
C ALA A 70 20.18 27.00 -27.25
N ASN A 71 19.29 27.21 -26.26
CA ASN A 71 17.97 27.83 -26.13
C ASN A 71 17.80 28.29 -24.65
N VAL A 72 17.21 29.46 -24.44
CA VAL A 72 17.08 30.25 -23.19
C VAL A 72 16.10 29.64 -22.16
N GLN A 73 15.40 28.55 -22.50
CA GLN A 73 14.42 27.88 -21.63
C GLN A 73 15.07 27.16 -20.42
N LEU A 74 16.27 26.59 -20.59
CA LEU A 74 17.01 25.87 -19.55
C LEU A 74 17.51 26.76 -18.41
N GLN A 75 17.49 28.08 -18.59
CA GLN A 75 17.88 29.06 -17.58
C GLN A 75 16.71 29.57 -16.73
N LYS A 76 15.45 29.30 -17.09
CA LYS A 76 14.28 29.91 -16.45
C LYS A 76 13.50 29.02 -15.47
N GLU A 77 13.63 27.71 -15.51
CA GLU A 77 12.84 26.79 -14.66
C GLU A 77 13.51 26.43 -13.31
N PHE A 78 14.69 26.98 -13.00
CA PHE A 78 15.39 26.67 -11.75
C PHE A 78 14.90 27.48 -10.53
N PHE A 79 13.85 28.31 -10.65
CA PHE A 79 13.40 29.22 -9.58
C PHE A 79 11.88 29.48 -9.59
N THR A 80 11.02 28.63 -8.99
CA THR A 80 9.78 29.09 -8.28
C THR A 80 9.02 27.98 -7.48
N CYS A 81 8.57 28.34 -6.25
CA CYS A 81 7.44 27.86 -5.36
C CYS A 81 7.89 27.56 -3.90
N ILE A 82 7.31 28.11 -2.80
CA ILE A 82 5.96 27.90 -2.17
C ILE A 82 5.65 28.95 -1.04
N GLU A 83 4.38 29.37 -0.78
CA GLU A 83 3.80 29.75 0.56
C GLU A 83 2.27 30.08 0.55
N VAL A 84 1.46 29.74 1.61
CA VAL A 84 0.12 30.35 2.00
C VAL A 84 -0.30 30.15 3.50
N GLU A 85 -0.97 31.17 4.09
CA GLU A 85 -1.60 31.37 5.43
C GLU A 85 -3.05 30.81 5.64
N CYS A 86 -3.54 30.76 6.92
CA CYS A 86 -4.76 31.44 7.45
C CYS A 86 -5.36 30.80 8.74
N PHE A 87 -5.92 31.65 9.60
CA PHE A 87 -6.33 31.42 11.00
C PHE A 87 -7.44 32.44 11.38
N LYS A 88 -8.09 32.29 12.56
CA LYS A 88 -8.76 33.33 13.39
C LYS A 88 -10.29 33.49 13.28
N GLY A 89 -10.97 33.46 14.43
CA GLY A 89 -12.36 33.94 14.53
C GLY A 89 -13.08 33.85 15.89
N LYS A 90 -12.66 33.02 16.86
CA LYS A 90 -13.52 32.75 18.05
C LYS A 90 -12.97 33.04 19.44
N VAL A 91 -11.66 33.17 19.65
CA VAL A 91 -11.09 33.32 21.03
C VAL A 91 -10.88 34.79 21.47
N GLU A 92 -11.24 35.78 20.64
CA GLU A 92 -10.98 37.23 20.87
C GLU A 92 -11.75 37.86 22.02
N LYS A 93 -12.82 37.22 22.49
CA LYS A 93 -13.64 37.74 23.59
C LYS A 93 -13.16 37.33 24.98
N GLU A 94 -12.55 36.16 25.15
CA GLU A 94 -12.12 35.66 26.46
C GLU A 94 -10.82 36.32 26.96
N ILE A 95 -9.93 36.69 26.03
CA ILE A 95 -8.62 37.28 26.37
C ILE A 95 -8.76 38.70 26.94
N LEU A 96 -9.74 39.48 26.47
CA LEU A 96 -9.97 40.87 26.90
C LEU A 96 -10.50 40.99 28.34
N GLU A 97 -11.15 39.94 28.85
CA GLU A 97 -11.72 39.93 30.21
C GLU A 97 -10.67 39.52 31.27
N ILE A 98 -9.71 38.68 30.88
CA ILE A 98 -8.57 38.26 31.70
C ILE A 98 -7.58 39.41 31.93
N LEU A 99 -7.40 40.28 30.94
CA LEU A 99 -6.46 41.40 31.01
C LEU A 99 -6.91 42.52 31.98
N LYS A 100 -8.23 42.68 32.21
CA LYS A 100 -8.77 43.73 33.11
C LYS A 100 -8.68 43.37 34.59
N THR A 101 -8.67 42.09 34.94
CA THR A 101 -8.75 41.64 36.34
C THR A 101 -7.39 41.47 37.03
N LYS A 102 -6.27 41.44 36.29
CA LYS A 102 -4.94 41.07 36.83
C LYS A 102 -3.86 42.17 36.83
N PHE A 103 -4.17 43.40 36.43
CA PHE A 103 -3.29 44.55 36.69
C PHE A 103 -3.62 45.21 38.03
N ASN A 104 -2.63 45.39 38.90
CA ASN A 104 -2.81 46.16 40.15
C ASN A 104 -2.71 47.68 39.88
N LYS A 105 -3.34 48.48 40.74
CA LYS A 105 -3.74 49.90 40.60
C LYS A 105 -2.67 50.94 40.23
N SER A 106 -1.41 50.59 39.97
CA SER A 106 -0.37 51.53 39.51
C SER A 106 0.29 51.19 38.18
N GLY A 107 -0.05 50.06 37.53
CA GLY A 107 0.23 49.81 36.11
C GLY A 107 1.70 49.85 35.65
N ARG A 108 2.70 49.75 36.54
CA ARG A 108 4.12 49.98 36.18
C ARG A 108 5.10 48.81 36.31
N THR A 109 4.72 47.65 36.87
CA THR A 109 5.64 46.49 36.97
C THR A 109 4.90 45.15 36.89
N ILE A 110 5.46 44.22 36.11
CA ILE A 110 5.13 42.78 36.11
C ILE A 110 6.32 42.06 36.77
N ASN A 111 6.08 41.16 37.72
CA ASN A 111 7.18 40.46 38.39
C ASN A 111 7.78 39.35 37.49
N HIS A 112 9.04 38.99 37.73
CA HIS A 112 9.82 38.00 36.98
C HIS A 112 9.09 36.64 36.80
N ASN A 113 8.38 36.16 37.82
CA ASN A 113 7.66 34.89 37.74
C ASN A 113 6.42 34.98 36.84
N THR A 114 5.81 36.17 36.72
CA THR A 114 4.69 36.42 35.81
C THR A 114 5.17 36.49 34.36
N ALA A 115 6.34 37.10 34.12
CA ALA A 115 7.00 37.09 32.80
C ALA A 115 7.40 35.66 32.38
N VAL A 116 7.94 34.85 33.30
CA VAL A 116 8.26 33.44 33.05
C VAL A 116 6.99 32.60 32.84
N TYR A 117 5.91 32.87 33.58
CA TYR A 117 4.60 32.22 33.39
C TYR A 117 3.97 32.55 32.02
N TRP A 118 4.17 33.77 31.50
CA TRP A 118 3.70 34.17 30.16
C TRP A 118 4.56 33.53 29.06
N ILE A 119 5.88 33.47 29.25
CA ILE A 119 6.82 32.80 28.32
C ILE A 119 6.55 31.29 28.21
N THR A 120 6.09 30.65 29.29
CA THR A 120 5.89 29.20 29.32
C THR A 120 4.53 28.72 28.79
N ARG A 121 3.53 29.60 28.64
CA ARG A 121 2.15 29.17 28.30
C ARG A 121 1.79 29.28 26.81
N PHE A 122 2.57 29.97 25.98
CA PHE A 122 2.30 30.06 24.53
C PHE A 122 2.87 28.87 23.73
N ARG A 123 2.45 27.65 24.08
CA ARG A 123 2.67 26.47 23.22
C ARG A 123 1.54 26.26 22.22
N ASP A 124 0.34 26.83 22.44
CA ASP A 124 -0.79 26.68 21.53
C ASP A 124 -0.88 27.86 20.53
N ARG A 125 -0.99 27.53 19.25
CA ARG A 125 -1.01 28.47 18.11
C ARG A 125 -2.31 29.29 18.07
N GLN A 126 -3.42 28.78 18.63
CA GLN A 126 -4.74 29.45 18.53
C GLN A 126 -4.92 30.65 19.46
N GLU A 127 -4.35 30.62 20.66
CA GLU A 127 -4.46 31.71 21.64
C GLU A 127 -3.56 32.91 21.27
N ARG A 128 -2.42 32.68 20.60
CA ARG A 128 -1.49 33.74 20.11
C ARG A 128 -2.12 34.66 19.08
N ALA A 129 -2.83 34.06 18.12
CA ALA A 129 -3.38 34.73 16.95
C ALA A 129 -4.41 35.82 17.32
N ILE A 130 -4.97 35.70 18.51
CA ILE A 130 -6.09 36.48 19.02
C ILE A 130 -5.62 37.54 20.00
N PHE A 131 -4.57 37.22 20.76
CA PHE A 131 -3.80 38.22 21.49
C PHE A 131 -3.20 39.26 20.52
N GLU A 132 -2.72 38.85 19.34
CA GLU A 132 -2.23 39.72 18.26
C GLU A 132 -3.27 40.74 17.74
N GLN A 133 -4.53 40.34 17.49
CA GLN A 133 -5.55 41.26 16.94
C GLN A 133 -6.02 42.30 17.97
N ALA A 134 -6.14 41.90 19.24
CA ALA A 134 -6.37 42.83 20.33
C ALA A 134 -5.21 43.83 20.50
N LEU A 135 -3.97 43.39 20.24
CA LEU A 135 -2.75 44.22 20.32
C LEU A 135 -2.66 45.23 19.17
N ILE A 136 -3.03 44.84 17.94
CA ILE A 136 -3.05 45.73 16.76
C ILE A 136 -4.06 46.88 16.94
N LYS A 137 -5.28 46.58 17.44
CA LYS A 137 -6.28 47.61 17.77
C LYS A 137 -5.81 48.55 18.89
N TYR A 138 -5.00 48.06 19.83
CA TYR A 138 -4.44 48.89 20.90
C TYR A 138 -3.28 49.78 20.40
N ILE A 139 -2.48 49.27 19.45
CA ILE A 139 -1.41 50.02 18.76
C ILE A 139 -1.99 51.16 17.91
N GLU A 140 -3.14 50.99 17.26
CA GLU A 140 -3.81 52.08 16.54
C GLU A 140 -4.30 53.19 17.49
N ILE A 141 -4.80 52.84 18.68
CA ILE A 141 -5.19 53.80 19.72
C ILE A 141 -3.97 54.57 20.27
N ILE A 142 -2.80 53.94 20.33
CA ILE A 142 -1.55 54.56 20.78
C ILE A 142 -0.96 55.47 19.69
N LYS A 143 -0.96 55.04 18.41
CA LYS A 143 -0.52 55.87 17.28
C LYS A 143 -1.35 57.15 17.13
N ILE A 144 -2.65 57.11 17.44
CA ILE A 144 -3.51 58.31 17.48
C ILE A 144 -3.04 59.28 18.59
N LYS A 145 -2.50 58.78 19.70
CA LYS A 145 -1.99 59.60 20.82
C LYS A 145 -0.53 60.06 20.67
N GLU A 146 0.31 59.34 19.92
CA GLU A 146 1.70 59.74 19.66
C GLU A 146 1.82 60.94 18.71
N ASN A 147 0.84 61.15 17.83
CA ASN A 147 0.81 62.35 16.97
C ASN A 147 0.53 63.66 17.73
N GLU A 148 0.22 63.61 19.03
CA GLU A 148 -0.11 64.78 19.84
C GLU A 148 1.07 65.32 20.70
N ASP A 149 2.14 64.54 20.96
CA ASP A 149 3.33 65.04 21.69
C ASP A 149 4.62 64.20 21.47
N PRO A 150 5.62 64.71 20.72
CA PRO A 150 6.86 63.99 20.40
C PRO A 150 7.92 63.92 21.53
N GLN A 151 7.73 64.55 22.69
CA GLN A 151 8.73 64.58 23.78
C GLN A 151 8.46 63.63 24.96
N ARG A 152 7.56 62.66 24.80
CA ARG A 152 7.22 61.74 25.90
C ARG A 152 8.33 60.70 26.15
N GLU A 153 8.79 60.58 27.40
CA GLU A 153 9.65 59.48 27.86
C GLU A 153 8.99 58.12 27.56
N VAL A 154 9.71 57.24 26.84
CA VAL A 154 9.26 55.90 26.45
C VAL A 154 9.04 55.05 27.71
N ALA A 155 7.82 54.54 27.92
CA ALA A 155 7.52 53.76 29.11
C ALA A 155 8.15 52.36 29.00
N LEU A 156 8.59 51.80 30.13
CA LEU A 156 9.22 50.46 30.19
C LEU A 156 8.42 49.33 29.48
N PRO A 157 7.08 49.34 29.46
CA PRO A 157 6.28 48.40 28.66
C PRO A 157 6.53 48.51 27.15
N ASP A 158 6.76 49.71 26.63
CA ASP A 158 7.03 49.96 25.21
C ASP A 158 8.43 49.43 24.82
N VAL A 159 9.40 49.51 25.74
CA VAL A 159 10.74 48.90 25.59
C VAL A 159 10.65 47.37 25.54
N TYR A 160 9.80 46.76 26.38
CA TYR A 160 9.54 45.32 26.36
C TYR A 160 8.76 44.89 25.11
N GLN A 161 7.86 45.73 24.61
CA GLN A 161 7.09 45.48 23.40
C GLN A 161 7.98 45.52 22.16
N LEU A 162 8.87 46.52 22.04
CA LEU A 162 9.90 46.58 21.01
C LEU A 162 10.84 45.36 21.04
N TYR A 163 11.23 44.92 22.24
CA TYR A 163 12.06 43.73 22.43
C TYR A 163 11.35 42.42 22.02
N THR A 164 10.05 42.29 22.32
CA THR A 164 9.27 41.09 21.97
C THR A 164 8.97 41.05 20.48
N CYS A 165 8.62 42.18 19.86
CA CYS A 165 8.47 42.31 18.42
C CYS A 165 9.79 42.07 17.67
N ALA A 166 10.93 42.42 18.27
CA ALA A 166 12.23 42.10 17.71
C ALA A 166 12.55 40.59 17.75
N LEU A 167 12.16 39.90 18.82
CA LEU A 167 12.28 38.44 18.92
C LEU A 167 11.36 37.72 17.94
N ASP A 168 10.13 38.21 17.73
CA ASP A 168 9.23 37.68 16.70
C ASP A 168 9.77 37.94 15.30
N ALA A 169 10.24 39.15 15.00
CA ALA A 169 10.90 39.45 13.72
C ALA A 169 12.12 38.56 13.49
N HIS A 170 12.88 38.22 14.55
CA HIS A 170 13.98 37.27 14.49
C HIS A 170 13.52 35.82 14.21
N LEU A 171 12.43 35.36 14.83
CA LEU A 171 11.87 34.02 14.62
C LEU A 171 11.28 33.83 13.21
N PHE A 172 10.84 34.90 12.56
CA PHE A 172 10.27 34.89 11.21
C PHE A 172 11.25 35.29 10.10
N GLY A 173 12.56 35.31 10.35
CA GLY A 173 13.55 35.61 9.30
C GLY A 173 13.71 37.11 8.96
N ARG A 174 13.05 38.01 9.69
CA ARG A 174 12.99 39.46 9.44
C ARG A 174 14.05 40.21 10.28
N TYR A 175 15.32 39.88 10.07
CA TYR A 175 16.42 40.27 10.95
C TYR A 175 16.73 41.79 10.98
N ARG A 176 16.49 42.52 9.89
CA ARG A 176 16.68 43.98 9.82
C ARG A 176 15.64 44.72 10.68
N GLU A 177 14.41 44.22 10.66
CA GLU A 177 13.31 44.70 11.50
C GLU A 177 13.59 44.37 12.97
N ALA A 178 14.05 43.14 13.26
CA ALA A 178 14.49 42.75 14.60
C ALA A 178 15.57 43.69 15.17
N PHE A 179 16.61 43.99 14.39
CA PHE A 179 17.67 44.90 14.82
C PHE A 179 17.20 46.35 14.92
N ALA A 180 16.36 46.83 14.00
CA ALA A 180 15.79 48.18 14.06
C ALA A 180 14.89 48.38 15.29
N LEU A 181 14.18 47.33 15.71
CA LEU A 181 13.38 47.30 16.93
C LEU A 181 14.24 47.16 18.21
N LEU A 182 15.41 46.49 18.13
CA LEU A 182 16.37 46.40 19.24
C LEU A 182 17.22 47.66 19.42
N LYS A 183 17.52 48.39 18.34
CA LYS A 183 18.43 49.54 18.37
C LYS A 183 18.02 50.64 19.37
N PRO A 184 16.73 51.04 19.50
CA PRO A 184 16.28 52.00 20.50
C PRO A 184 16.37 51.48 21.94
N THR A 185 16.37 50.15 22.13
CA THR A 185 16.38 49.51 23.45
C THR A 185 17.81 49.21 23.94
N MET A 186 18.81 49.23 23.05
CA MET A 186 20.23 48.96 23.36
C MET A 186 20.81 49.75 24.55
N PRO A 187 20.52 51.06 24.74
CA PRO A 187 21.02 51.80 25.91
C PRO A 187 20.48 51.27 27.24
N PHE A 188 19.28 50.67 27.22
CA PHE A 188 18.61 50.11 28.40
C PHE A 188 18.97 48.64 28.65
N LEU A 189 19.56 47.95 27.66
CA LEU A 189 19.92 46.51 27.68
C LEU A 189 21.41 46.25 27.95
N ALA A 190 22.22 47.29 28.16
CA ALA A 190 23.68 47.22 28.33
C ALA A 190 24.18 46.38 29.52
N THR A 191 23.29 45.84 30.35
CA THR A 191 23.63 45.16 31.62
C THR A 191 23.49 43.63 31.60
N SER A 192 23.04 43.01 30.50
CA SER A 192 22.85 41.54 30.43
C SER A 192 23.82 40.84 29.45
N PRO A 193 24.91 40.21 29.95
CA PRO A 193 25.85 39.45 29.13
C PRO A 193 25.23 38.25 28.38
N ILE A 194 24.18 37.63 28.93
CA ILE A 194 23.49 36.49 28.31
C ILE A 194 22.79 36.92 27.00
N LEU A 195 22.25 38.13 26.98
CA LEU A 195 21.53 38.64 25.82
C LEU A 195 22.48 38.88 24.63
N TRP A 196 23.66 39.43 24.89
CA TRP A 196 24.70 39.63 23.89
C TRP A 196 25.26 38.31 23.34
N ILE A 197 25.33 37.26 24.16
CA ILE A 197 25.69 35.92 23.70
C ILE A 197 24.66 35.39 22.70
N ARG A 198 23.35 35.54 22.98
CA ARG A 198 22.27 35.11 22.07
C ARG A 198 22.24 35.91 20.77
N ILE A 199 22.47 37.23 20.83
CA ILE A 199 22.61 38.07 19.63
C ILE A 199 23.81 37.62 18.79
N THR A 200 24.92 37.25 19.43
CA THR A 200 26.12 36.75 18.73
C THR A 200 25.87 35.39 18.09
N GLU A 201 25.18 34.46 18.78
CA GLU A 201 24.75 33.17 18.21
C GLU A 201 23.83 33.35 16.99
N ALA A 202 22.84 34.25 17.10
CA ALA A 202 21.94 34.60 16.02
C ALA A 202 22.68 35.17 14.80
N CYS A 203 23.63 36.09 15.03
CA CYS A 203 24.50 36.59 13.97
C CYS A 203 25.29 35.45 13.33
N ILE A 204 25.94 34.58 14.12
CA ILE A 204 26.71 33.44 13.62
C ILE A 204 25.86 32.53 12.73
N CYS A 205 24.63 32.18 13.15
CA CYS A 205 23.73 31.32 12.40
C CYS A 205 23.24 31.94 11.06
N GLU A 206 23.04 33.26 11.00
CA GLU A 206 22.64 33.94 9.76
C GLU A 206 23.78 34.10 8.74
N PHE A 207 25.02 34.13 9.20
CA PHE A 207 26.21 34.22 8.34
C PHE A 207 26.77 32.88 7.90
N TYR A 208 26.35 31.79 8.53
CA TYR A 208 27.04 30.51 8.44
C TYR A 208 26.07 29.33 8.41
N GLU A 209 26.11 28.58 7.30
CA GLU A 209 25.52 27.25 7.20
C GLU A 209 26.66 26.24 7.17
N GLU A 210 26.71 25.35 8.16
CA GLU A 210 27.81 24.39 8.30
C GLU A 210 27.64 23.24 7.29
N THR A 211 27.96 23.49 6.01
CA THR A 211 28.03 22.47 4.96
C THR A 211 29.48 22.04 4.75
N PHE A 212 29.80 20.81 5.18
CA PHE A 212 31.13 20.23 5.05
C PHE A 212 31.27 19.46 3.74
N MET A 213 31.98 20.01 2.77
CA MET A 213 32.48 19.24 1.63
C MET A 213 34.00 19.21 1.68
N PHE A 214 34.64 18.06 1.89
CA PHE A 214 36.10 17.93 2.04
C PHE A 214 36.91 17.80 0.73
N THR A 215 36.32 18.12 -0.42
CA THR A 215 36.95 18.01 -1.75
C THR A 215 38.24 18.83 -1.90
N ASP A 216 38.32 20.03 -1.30
CA ASP A 216 39.49 20.92 -1.36
C ASP A 216 40.65 20.48 -0.44
N THR A 217 40.35 19.79 0.67
CA THR A 217 41.36 19.20 1.56
C THR A 217 42.10 18.06 0.88
N TYR A 218 41.35 17.28 0.09
CA TYR A 218 41.85 16.16 -0.69
C TYR A 218 42.89 16.61 -1.74
N GLU A 219 42.62 17.66 -2.54
CA GLU A 219 43.59 18.20 -3.50
C GLU A 219 44.85 18.82 -2.84
N ARG A 220 44.67 19.47 -1.68
CA ARG A 220 45.75 20.11 -0.89
C ARG A 220 46.67 19.13 -0.15
N LEU A 221 46.22 17.89 0.05
CA LEU A 221 47.01 16.85 0.72
C LEU A 221 47.99 16.15 -0.23
N PHE A 222 47.64 15.99 -1.52
CA PHE A 222 48.39 15.11 -2.43
C PHE A 222 49.10 15.81 -3.61
N PHE A 223 48.77 17.07 -3.96
CA PHE A 223 49.31 17.71 -5.18
C PHE A 223 50.26 18.91 -5.00
N ASN A 224 50.72 19.20 -3.78
CA ASN A 224 51.80 20.17 -3.46
C ASN A 224 51.77 21.51 -4.24
N LYS A 225 50.59 22.09 -4.51
CA LYS A 225 50.46 23.34 -5.26
C LYS A 225 50.72 24.59 -4.39
N PRO A 226 51.38 25.64 -4.93
CA PRO A 226 51.55 26.91 -4.23
C PRO A 226 50.23 27.70 -4.13
N ARG A 227 50.14 28.62 -3.16
CA ARG A 227 48.98 29.54 -2.98
C ARG A 227 48.81 30.40 -4.24
N ILE A 228 47.74 30.17 -5.01
CA ILE A 228 47.33 31.06 -6.10
C ILE A 228 45.93 31.60 -5.79
N ASN A 229 45.80 32.93 -5.82
CA ASN A 229 44.57 33.71 -5.67
C ASN A 229 43.82 33.79 -7.01
N GLU A 230 43.18 32.71 -7.47
CA GLU A 230 42.23 32.81 -8.60
C GLU A 230 40.88 32.15 -8.30
N LEU A 231 39.84 32.91 -8.60
CA LEU A 231 38.42 32.61 -8.40
C LEU A 231 37.96 31.51 -9.37
N SER A 232 37.91 30.27 -8.89
CA SER A 232 37.21 29.18 -9.57
C SER A 232 35.71 29.24 -9.27
N ASN A 233 34.86 29.09 -10.28
CA ASN A 233 33.39 29.05 -10.16
C ASN A 233 32.84 27.76 -9.49
N ARG A 234 33.69 26.91 -8.93
CA ARG A 234 33.30 25.87 -7.95
C ARG A 234 33.68 26.35 -6.55
N ARG A 235 32.65 26.48 -5.72
CA ARG A 235 32.62 27.20 -4.43
C ARG A 235 33.77 26.75 -3.50
N SER A 236 34.58 27.72 -3.08
CA SER A 236 35.74 27.60 -2.19
C SER A 236 35.34 27.32 -0.73
N PHE A 237 36.16 26.54 -0.02
CA PHE A 237 36.12 26.36 1.43
C PHE A 237 36.23 27.69 2.19
N ASN A 238 35.50 27.81 3.30
CA ASN A 238 35.69 28.87 4.29
C ASN A 238 35.62 30.29 3.70
N GLU A 239 34.59 30.58 2.91
CA GLU A 239 34.17 31.95 2.62
C GLU A 239 32.86 32.26 3.32
N MET A 240 32.85 33.33 4.11
CA MET A 240 31.63 33.91 4.68
C MET A 240 30.75 34.39 3.54
N ARG A 241 29.55 33.83 3.40
CA ARG A 241 28.53 34.39 2.51
C ARG A 241 27.60 35.26 3.34
N PRO A 242 27.60 36.58 3.15
CA PRO A 242 26.56 37.39 3.72
C PRO A 242 25.24 37.03 3.02
N ARG A 243 24.26 36.48 3.76
CA ARG A 243 22.89 36.27 3.26
C ARG A 243 22.18 37.61 2.98
N HIS A 244 22.76 38.73 3.42
CA HIS A 244 22.27 40.08 3.21
C HIS A 244 23.41 41.09 2.92
N PRO A 245 23.30 42.01 1.94
CA PRO A 245 24.39 42.89 1.48
C PRO A 245 25.03 43.79 2.56
N ASP A 246 24.25 44.22 3.55
CA ASP A 246 24.67 45.17 4.60
C ASP A 246 25.44 44.53 5.76
N MET A 247 25.54 43.20 5.77
CA MET A 247 26.04 42.43 6.91
C MET A 247 27.45 41.91 6.57
N THR A 248 28.49 42.54 7.12
CA THR A 248 29.89 42.25 6.77
C THR A 248 30.59 41.37 7.82
N PRO A 249 31.66 40.63 7.47
CA PRO A 249 32.52 39.91 8.43
C PRO A 249 32.94 40.74 9.65
N HIS A 250 33.10 42.05 9.43
CA HIS A 250 33.46 43.01 10.46
C HIS A 250 32.36 43.17 11.53
N TYR A 251 31.08 43.02 11.17
CA TYR A 251 29.96 43.06 12.11
C TYR A 251 29.93 41.84 13.04
N ALA A 252 30.13 40.64 12.49
CA ALA A 252 30.18 39.40 13.27
C ALA A 252 31.41 39.37 14.19
N GLU A 253 32.56 39.86 13.71
CA GLU A 253 33.77 40.05 14.52
C GLU A 253 33.54 41.03 15.67
N SER A 254 32.91 42.18 15.39
CA SER A 254 32.60 43.20 16.40
C SER A 254 31.62 42.69 17.47
N ALA A 255 30.58 41.96 17.07
CA ALA A 255 29.62 41.33 17.98
C ALA A 255 30.30 40.29 18.89
N ALA A 256 31.18 39.44 18.33
CA ALA A 256 31.94 38.47 19.10
C ALA A 256 32.94 39.14 20.06
N CYS A 257 33.64 40.20 19.64
CA CYS A 257 34.52 41.02 20.48
C CYS A 257 33.75 41.63 21.67
N MET A 258 32.57 42.19 21.40
CA MET A 258 31.70 42.78 22.42
C MET A 258 31.22 41.74 23.42
N ALA A 259 30.70 40.60 22.94
CA ALA A 259 30.26 39.49 23.79
C ALA A 259 31.40 38.97 24.68
N LEU A 260 32.60 38.81 24.12
CA LEU A 260 33.78 38.39 24.87
C LEU A 260 34.20 39.42 25.93
N THR A 261 34.16 40.71 25.60
CA THR A 261 34.53 41.80 26.52
C THR A 261 33.56 41.86 27.71
N MET A 262 32.27 41.73 27.45
CA MET A 262 31.24 41.68 28.50
C MET A 262 31.36 40.41 29.34
N ALA A 263 31.69 39.28 28.71
CA ALA A 263 31.88 38.02 29.42
C ALA A 263 33.12 38.02 30.31
N LYS A 264 34.22 38.69 29.92
CA LYS A 264 35.41 38.90 30.77
C LYS A 264 35.08 39.63 32.07
N CYS A 265 34.06 40.46 32.07
CA CYS A 265 33.55 41.16 33.26
C CYS A 265 32.54 40.34 34.09
N SER A 266 32.05 39.22 33.57
CA SER A 266 31.10 38.34 34.26
C SER A 266 31.80 37.42 35.26
N LYS A 267 31.19 37.17 36.42
CA LYS A 267 31.64 36.15 37.39
C LYS A 267 31.09 34.75 37.11
N ASN A 268 30.22 34.59 36.11
CA ASN A 268 29.57 33.32 35.79
C ASN A 268 30.40 32.53 34.75
N PRO A 269 30.93 31.33 35.10
CA PRO A 269 31.76 30.51 34.20
C PRO A 269 31.04 30.08 32.92
N VAL A 270 29.72 29.88 32.94
CA VAL A 270 28.93 29.47 31.77
C VAL A 270 28.87 30.60 30.75
N ILE A 271 28.71 31.85 31.21
CA ILE A 271 28.71 33.05 30.36
C ILE A 271 30.09 33.26 29.73
N GLN A 272 31.15 33.10 30.53
CA GLN A 272 32.53 33.19 30.05
C GLN A 272 32.84 32.12 28.99
N TYR A 273 32.38 30.89 29.21
CA TYR A 273 32.55 29.78 28.28
C TYR A 273 31.79 30.01 26.97
N SER A 274 30.50 30.31 27.00
CA SER A 274 29.67 30.48 25.79
C SER A 274 30.14 31.65 24.91
N ALA A 275 30.48 32.79 25.51
CA ALA A 275 31.01 33.93 24.75
C ALA A 275 32.34 33.60 24.07
N ALA A 276 33.20 32.87 24.76
CA ALA A 276 34.53 32.57 24.26
C ALA A 276 34.54 31.38 23.28
N GLN A 277 33.56 30.46 23.36
CA GLN A 277 33.24 29.50 22.30
C GLN A 277 32.86 30.21 21.00
N ASN A 278 31.92 31.16 21.06
CA ASN A 278 31.47 31.91 19.89
C ASN A 278 32.60 32.74 19.27
N PHE A 279 33.45 33.35 20.11
CA PHE A 279 34.62 34.08 19.66
C PHE A 279 35.69 33.18 19.02
N ALA A 280 36.03 32.06 19.67
CA ALA A 280 37.00 31.10 19.14
C ALA A 280 36.55 30.53 17.78
N PHE A 281 35.27 30.18 17.67
CA PHE A 281 34.66 29.77 16.41
C PHE A 281 34.80 30.85 15.34
N MET A 282 34.46 32.10 15.67
CA MET A 282 34.59 33.22 14.73
C MET A 282 36.02 33.42 14.24
N MET A 283 37.00 33.43 15.16
CA MET A 283 38.41 33.61 14.83
C MET A 283 38.96 32.47 13.95
N LEU A 284 38.53 31.23 14.18
CA LEU A 284 38.84 30.11 13.29
C LEU A 284 38.33 30.34 11.87
N LYS A 285 37.08 30.80 11.72
CA LYS A 285 36.47 31.07 10.41
C LYS A 285 37.09 32.28 9.70
N LEU A 286 37.52 33.28 10.46
CA LEU A 286 38.31 34.43 9.98
C LEU A 286 39.78 34.08 9.69
N ARG A 287 40.19 32.81 9.86
CA ARG A 287 41.58 32.34 9.68
C ARG A 287 42.59 33.03 10.61
N LYS A 288 42.09 33.62 11.70
CA LYS A 288 42.87 34.23 12.79
C LYS A 288 43.20 33.18 13.85
N TYR A 289 43.93 32.15 13.42
CA TYR A 289 44.15 30.94 14.24
C TYR A 289 44.92 31.21 15.54
N ARG A 290 45.83 32.20 15.56
CA ARG A 290 46.55 32.61 16.78
C ARG A 290 45.60 33.24 17.80
N ASP A 291 44.72 34.13 17.36
CA ASP A 291 43.74 34.80 18.22
C ASP A 291 42.73 33.79 18.80
N ALA A 292 42.35 32.79 17.99
CA ALA A 292 41.54 31.66 18.46
C ALA A 292 42.27 30.84 19.54
N LEU A 293 43.56 30.53 19.35
CA LEU A 293 44.36 29.82 20.35
C LEU A 293 44.54 30.60 21.64
N ASP A 294 44.81 31.90 21.54
CA ASP A 294 45.01 32.77 22.70
C ASP A 294 43.75 32.86 23.54
N ILE A 295 42.56 32.94 22.90
CA ILE A 295 41.31 32.94 23.66
C ILE A 295 41.01 31.59 24.29
N ILE A 296 41.24 30.48 23.57
CA ILE A 296 41.00 29.14 24.10
C ILE A 296 41.94 28.90 25.28
N GLN A 297 43.20 29.31 25.16
CA GLN A 297 44.19 29.22 26.23
C GLN A 297 43.78 30.09 27.42
N TRP A 298 43.26 31.30 27.18
CA TRP A 298 42.72 32.15 28.25
C TRP A 298 41.55 31.50 28.99
N ILE A 299 40.58 30.90 28.28
CA ILE A 299 39.45 30.18 28.92
C ILE A 299 39.95 29.01 29.74
N VAL A 300 40.86 28.20 29.18
CA VAL A 300 41.41 27.01 29.85
C VAL A 300 42.18 27.42 31.11
N VAL A 301 42.90 28.54 31.10
CA VAL A 301 43.61 29.06 32.27
C VAL A 301 42.66 29.71 33.28
N THR A 302 41.63 30.43 32.81
CA THR A 302 40.71 31.21 33.66
C THR A 302 39.64 30.34 34.33
N ILE A 303 39.17 29.30 33.63
CA ILE A 303 38.05 28.44 34.04
C ILE A 303 38.48 27.00 34.33
N GLY A 304 39.65 26.54 33.84
CA GLY A 304 40.06 25.13 33.89
C GLY A 304 40.18 24.48 35.27
N ASN A 305 40.13 25.25 36.37
CA ASN A 305 40.07 24.74 37.74
C ASN A 305 38.73 25.00 38.46
N ARG A 306 37.71 25.55 37.77
CA ARG A 306 36.41 25.93 38.34
C ARG A 306 35.25 25.28 37.56
N ALA A 307 34.98 24.01 37.88
CA ALA A 307 33.65 23.37 37.82
C ALA A 307 32.80 23.49 36.53
N LEU A 308 33.38 23.55 35.32
CA LEU A 308 32.62 23.24 34.09
C LEU A 308 32.71 21.73 33.79
N PRO A 309 31.60 21.06 33.44
CA PRO A 309 31.63 19.66 33.02
C PRO A 309 32.60 19.47 31.84
N MET A 310 33.49 18.48 31.93
CA MET A 310 34.51 18.22 30.90
C MET A 310 33.92 18.18 29.49
N ALA A 311 32.72 17.63 29.32
CA ALA A 311 31.97 17.55 28.06
C ALA A 311 31.79 18.89 27.33
N GLN A 312 31.65 20.01 28.06
CA GLN A 312 31.52 21.33 27.45
C GLN A 312 32.86 21.82 26.88
N MET A 313 34.00 21.45 27.46
CA MET A 313 35.32 21.87 26.96
C MET A 313 35.74 21.21 25.62
N SER A 314 34.97 20.23 25.13
CA SER A 314 35.20 19.48 23.89
C SER A 314 35.33 20.36 22.65
N ILE A 315 34.39 21.29 22.49
CA ILE A 315 34.27 22.14 21.30
C ILE A 315 35.48 23.08 21.21
N LEU A 316 35.87 23.68 22.32
CA LEU A 316 37.05 24.56 22.38
C LEU A 316 38.35 23.79 22.13
N LEU A 317 38.47 22.55 22.62
CA LEU A 317 39.65 21.71 22.36
C LEU A 317 39.68 21.23 20.91
N LEU A 318 38.53 20.94 20.30
CA LEU A 318 38.43 20.65 18.88
C LEU A 318 38.88 21.84 18.03
N TYR A 319 38.40 23.04 18.38
CA TYR A 319 38.83 24.29 17.76
C TYR A 319 40.33 24.56 17.94
N LYS A 320 40.88 24.21 19.11
CA LYS A 320 42.31 24.28 19.39
C LYS A 320 43.11 23.32 18.50
N ALA A 321 42.64 22.08 18.34
CA ALA A 321 43.26 21.10 17.46
C ALA A 321 43.24 21.57 15.99
N GLU A 322 42.11 22.13 15.55
CA GLU A 322 41.93 22.69 14.21
C GLU A 322 42.87 23.89 13.97
N ALA A 323 42.97 24.82 14.92
CA ALA A 323 43.90 25.95 14.84
C ALA A 323 45.37 25.50 14.75
N HIS A 324 45.79 24.53 15.57
CA HIS A 324 47.14 23.97 15.50
C HIS A 324 47.43 23.30 14.16
N TYR A 325 46.46 22.58 13.59
CA TYR A 325 46.59 21.96 12.27
C TYR A 325 46.84 23.02 11.18
N TYR A 326 46.01 24.07 11.12
CA TYR A 326 46.16 25.12 10.10
C TYR A 326 47.42 25.99 10.29
N LEU A 327 47.95 26.08 11.50
CA LEU A 327 49.25 26.72 11.78
C LEU A 327 50.46 25.83 11.46
N GLY A 328 50.25 24.57 11.06
CA GLY A 328 51.31 23.62 10.76
C GLY A 328 51.94 22.96 12.00
N ASP A 329 51.40 23.16 13.20
CA ASP A 329 51.86 22.53 14.43
C ASP A 329 51.16 21.16 14.62
N TYR A 330 51.45 20.24 13.70
CA TYR A 330 50.77 18.94 13.63
C TYR A 330 50.95 18.10 14.89
N SER A 331 52.06 18.25 15.62
CA SER A 331 52.29 17.54 16.87
C SER A 331 51.29 17.97 17.96
N LYS A 332 51.07 19.28 18.12
CA LYS A 332 50.07 19.79 19.06
C LYS A 332 48.64 19.56 18.58
N ALA A 333 48.40 19.58 17.27
CA ALA A 333 47.11 19.21 16.69
C ALA A 333 46.75 17.76 17.05
N ILE A 334 47.70 16.82 16.88
CA ILE A 334 47.53 15.41 17.26
C ILE A 334 47.30 15.26 18.75
N GLU A 335 48.13 15.88 19.59
CA GLU A 335 47.99 15.79 21.04
C GLU A 335 46.61 16.29 21.50
N THR A 336 46.15 17.40 20.95
CA THR A 336 44.86 18.02 21.31
C THR A 336 43.69 17.19 20.79
N ALA A 337 43.75 16.70 19.55
CA ALA A 337 42.70 15.87 18.96
C ALA A 337 42.56 14.51 19.65
N ILE A 338 43.65 13.88 20.09
CA ILE A 338 43.60 12.63 20.90
C ILE A 338 42.85 12.85 22.22
N ARG A 339 43.01 14.03 22.85
CA ARG A 339 42.24 14.35 24.06
C ARG A 339 40.74 14.46 23.74
N VAL A 340 40.38 14.99 22.57
CA VAL A 340 38.99 15.07 22.09
C VAL A 340 38.41 13.68 21.75
N THR A 341 39.21 12.74 21.27
CA THR A 341 38.69 11.38 20.97
C THR A 341 38.58 10.50 22.21
N LYS A 342 39.45 10.67 23.22
CA LYS A 342 39.49 9.82 24.43
C LYS A 342 38.47 10.20 25.52
N HIS A 343 38.00 11.43 25.56
CA HIS A 343 37.25 11.96 26.71
C HIS A 343 35.81 12.41 26.40
N TYR A 344 35.29 12.19 25.18
CA TYR A 344 34.07 12.84 24.73
C TYR A 344 33.11 11.92 23.97
N GLU A 345 31.83 11.95 24.34
CA GLU A 345 30.79 11.01 23.89
C GLU A 345 30.00 11.47 22.64
N PHE A 346 30.17 12.69 22.15
CA PHE A 346 29.39 13.20 21.01
C PHE A 346 29.96 12.73 19.65
N PRO A 347 29.22 11.95 18.85
CA PRO A 347 29.70 11.37 17.58
C PRO A 347 30.24 12.40 16.58
N THR A 348 29.59 13.57 16.49
CA THR A 348 29.95 14.65 15.55
C THR A 348 31.30 15.30 15.86
N PHE A 349 31.64 15.46 17.15
CA PHE A 349 32.95 16.03 17.55
C PHE A 349 34.05 14.98 17.49
N ARG A 350 33.73 13.73 17.82
CA ARG A 350 34.66 12.61 17.74
C ARG A 350 35.11 12.35 16.30
N SER A 351 34.19 12.25 15.35
CA SER A 351 34.50 12.07 13.92
C SER A 351 35.38 13.20 13.37
N ARG A 352 35.11 14.44 13.77
CA ARG A 352 35.89 15.61 13.38
C ARG A 352 37.32 15.61 13.96
N ALA A 353 37.49 15.18 15.21
CA ALA A 353 38.80 15.00 15.82
C ALA A 353 39.60 13.85 15.17
N LEU A 354 38.95 12.73 14.85
CA LEU A 354 39.56 11.61 14.11
C LEU A 354 40.04 12.03 12.73
N MET A 355 39.28 12.88 12.03
CA MET A 355 39.70 13.46 10.76
C MET A 355 40.92 14.39 10.90
N ILE A 356 40.96 15.25 11.93
CA ILE A 356 42.16 16.08 12.20
C ILE A 356 43.38 15.19 12.48
N LEU A 357 43.21 14.07 13.18
CA LEU A 357 44.27 13.08 13.40
C LEU A 357 44.74 12.48 12.08
N ALA A 358 43.83 11.96 11.27
CA ALA A 358 44.15 11.40 9.95
C ALA A 358 44.93 12.41 9.11
N MET A 359 44.40 13.63 8.96
CA MET A 359 45.03 14.71 8.19
C MET A 359 46.41 15.11 8.73
N SER A 360 46.58 15.17 10.05
CA SER A 360 47.87 15.51 10.68
C SER A 360 48.91 14.41 10.47
N TYR A 361 48.51 13.14 10.51
CA TYR A 361 49.40 12.01 10.21
C TYR A 361 49.75 11.91 8.73
N ILE A 362 48.83 12.26 7.81
CA ILE A 362 49.13 12.39 6.37
C ILE A 362 50.20 13.47 6.16
N LYS A 363 50.05 14.65 6.77
CA LYS A 363 51.05 15.73 6.67
C LYS A 363 52.41 15.37 7.29
N ARG A 364 52.44 14.39 8.20
CA ARG A 364 53.66 13.79 8.76
C ARG A 364 54.15 12.55 8.01
N MET A 365 53.57 12.24 6.84
CA MET A 365 53.87 11.07 6.02
C MET A 365 53.72 9.71 6.73
N ASN A 366 52.89 9.64 7.78
CA ASN A 366 52.56 8.40 8.48
C ASN A 366 51.20 7.87 7.99
N TYR A 367 51.20 7.35 6.76
CA TYR A 367 49.99 6.91 6.07
C TYR A 367 49.29 5.73 6.75
N LYS A 368 50.04 4.83 7.39
CA LYS A 368 49.49 3.72 8.16
C LYS A 368 48.61 4.21 9.32
N LYS A 369 49.14 5.16 10.10
CA LYS A 369 48.41 5.71 11.24
C LYS A 369 47.28 6.63 10.82
N ALA A 370 47.43 7.33 9.69
CA ALA A 370 46.32 8.08 9.09
C ALA A 370 45.17 7.16 8.66
N TYR A 371 45.49 6.01 8.08
CA TYR A 371 44.52 5.00 7.68
C TYR A 371 43.76 4.42 8.88
N GLU A 372 44.46 4.09 9.98
CA GLU A 372 43.82 3.62 11.22
C GLU A 372 42.71 4.59 11.71
N TYR A 373 42.97 5.90 11.68
CA TYR A 373 41.98 6.91 12.08
C TYR A 373 40.86 7.13 11.06
N ILE A 374 41.09 6.86 9.77
CA ILE A 374 40.03 6.90 8.73
C ILE A 374 39.06 5.74 8.93
N MET A 375 39.58 4.55 9.23
CA MET A 375 38.75 3.40 9.59
C MET A 375 37.97 3.67 10.87
N GLU A 376 38.61 4.22 11.90
CA GLU A 376 37.91 4.61 13.13
C GLU A 376 36.85 5.70 12.88
N THR A 377 37.05 6.55 11.86
CA THR A 377 36.05 7.56 11.47
C THR A 377 34.84 6.91 10.82
N LEU A 378 35.02 5.91 9.94
CA LEU A 378 33.92 5.17 9.30
C LEU A 378 33.04 4.40 10.28
N ASP A 379 33.60 3.96 11.41
CA ASP A 379 32.88 3.22 12.45
C ASP A 379 32.04 4.13 13.38
N VAL A 380 32.09 5.46 13.19
CA VAL A 380 31.26 6.41 13.96
C VAL A 380 29.81 6.35 13.47
N GLN A 381 28.86 6.10 14.37
CA GLN A 381 27.42 6.15 14.09
C GLN A 381 26.97 7.57 13.65
N ASP A 382 26.04 7.66 12.70
CA ASP A 382 25.43 8.90 12.19
C ASP A 382 26.35 9.88 11.44
N LEU A 383 27.28 9.38 10.63
CA LEU A 383 27.99 10.23 9.65
C LEU A 383 27.04 10.76 8.57
N CYS A 384 27.14 12.05 8.22
CA CYS A 384 26.40 12.60 7.09
C CYS A 384 26.99 12.14 5.74
N VAL A 385 26.16 12.06 4.70
CA VAL A 385 26.53 11.56 3.35
C VAL A 385 27.79 12.24 2.79
N PRO A 386 27.97 13.57 2.83
CA PRO A 386 29.20 14.21 2.34
C PRO A 386 30.45 13.80 3.12
N MET A 387 30.34 13.57 4.44
CA MET A 387 31.48 13.17 5.27
C MET A 387 31.90 11.73 4.94
N LEU A 388 30.93 10.84 4.72
CA LEU A 388 31.18 9.48 4.25
C LEU A 388 31.91 9.45 2.91
N GLU A 389 31.44 10.21 1.90
CA GLU A 389 32.09 10.28 0.58
C GLU A 389 33.56 10.73 0.67
N ASN A 390 33.83 11.71 1.53
CA ASN A 390 35.16 12.28 1.67
C ASN A 390 36.12 11.38 2.45
N VAL A 391 35.65 10.77 3.54
CA VAL A 391 36.39 9.72 4.25
C VAL A 391 36.67 8.56 3.30
N ALA A 392 35.73 8.28 2.38
CA ALA A 392 35.88 7.23 1.40
C ALA A 392 36.93 7.50 0.33
N LEU A 393 36.89 8.67 -0.29
CA LEU A 393 37.92 9.11 -1.23
C LEU A 393 39.31 9.10 -0.58
N LEU A 394 39.42 9.58 0.66
CA LEU A 394 40.69 9.63 1.38
C LEU A 394 41.24 8.22 1.68
N GLY A 395 40.38 7.28 2.08
CA GLY A 395 40.76 5.89 2.33
C GLY A 395 41.19 5.12 1.07
N VAL A 396 40.46 5.30 -0.04
CA VAL A 396 40.83 4.75 -1.36
C VAL A 396 42.21 5.25 -1.79
N HIS A 397 42.46 6.54 -1.65
CA HIS A 397 43.74 7.13 -2.04
C HIS A 397 44.91 6.75 -1.14
N LEU A 398 44.71 6.65 0.18
CA LEU A 398 45.76 6.14 1.06
C LEU A 398 46.08 4.67 0.78
N SER A 399 45.06 3.85 0.49
CA SER A 399 45.25 2.45 0.11
C SER A 399 46.06 2.33 -1.19
N TYR A 400 45.80 3.22 -2.15
CA TYR A 400 46.58 3.34 -3.38
C TYR A 400 48.02 3.80 -3.12
N VAL A 401 48.23 4.87 -2.35
CA VAL A 401 49.58 5.39 -1.99
C VAL A 401 50.40 4.38 -1.20
N MET A 402 49.75 3.55 -0.37
CA MET A 402 50.38 2.48 0.40
C MET A 402 50.60 1.20 -0.42
N ASN A 403 50.17 1.16 -1.69
CA ASN A 403 50.19 -0.01 -2.57
C ASN A 403 49.60 -1.27 -1.90
N ASN A 404 48.48 -1.11 -1.15
CA ASN A 404 47.87 -2.18 -0.38
C ASN A 404 46.50 -2.56 -0.95
N ILE A 405 46.53 -3.51 -1.90
CA ILE A 405 45.36 -4.02 -2.63
C ILE A 405 44.28 -4.59 -1.69
N PRO A 406 44.61 -5.40 -0.65
CA PRO A 406 43.61 -5.85 0.32
C PRO A 406 42.86 -4.72 1.03
N MET A 407 43.54 -3.64 1.41
CA MET A 407 42.89 -2.48 2.05
C MET A 407 41.95 -1.73 1.10
N LEU A 408 42.31 -1.60 -0.18
CA LEU A 408 41.45 -0.99 -1.19
C LEU A 408 40.13 -1.77 -1.37
N GLN A 409 40.20 -3.10 -1.28
CA GLN A 409 39.05 -3.99 -1.45
C GLN A 409 38.04 -3.84 -0.30
N VAL A 410 38.51 -3.80 0.95
CA VAL A 410 37.69 -3.50 2.16
C VAL A 410 36.96 -2.16 2.03
N PHE A 411 37.57 -1.20 1.36
CA PHE A 411 37.02 0.14 1.19
C PHE A 411 35.90 0.20 0.13
N LEU A 412 36.10 -0.47 -1.01
CA LEU A 412 35.11 -0.59 -2.08
C LEU A 412 33.85 -1.34 -1.60
N GLU A 413 34.03 -2.35 -0.73
CA GLU A 413 32.92 -3.07 -0.08
C GLU A 413 32.08 -2.20 0.86
N ASN A 414 32.66 -1.17 1.49
CA ASN A 414 31.90 -0.25 2.33
C ASN A 414 31.15 0.83 1.55
N CYS A 415 31.62 1.19 0.35
CA CYS A 415 30.94 2.14 -0.54
C CYS A 415 29.75 1.50 -1.30
N SER A 416 29.78 0.19 -1.52
CA SER A 416 28.72 -0.56 -2.22
C SER A 416 27.41 -0.69 -1.41
N LYS A 417 27.41 -0.25 -0.14
CA LYS A 417 26.24 -0.16 0.75
C LYS A 417 25.18 0.83 0.29
N PHE A 418 25.50 1.75 -0.62
CA PHE A 418 24.55 2.75 -1.13
C PHE A 418 24.03 2.37 -2.50
N VAL A 419 22.70 2.33 -2.64
CA VAL A 419 22.02 2.07 -3.91
C VAL A 419 21.36 3.35 -4.35
N SER A 420 21.80 3.90 -5.48
CA SER A 420 21.19 5.10 -6.05
C SER A 420 19.90 4.82 -6.82
N SER A 421 19.72 3.61 -7.34
CA SER A 421 18.54 3.23 -8.14
C SER A 421 18.20 1.75 -8.07
N ALA A 422 16.93 1.40 -8.24
CA ALA A 422 16.42 0.04 -8.37
C ALA A 422 15.31 -0.02 -9.42
N ASP A 423 15.10 -1.20 -10.03
CA ASP A 423 13.91 -1.42 -10.88
C ASP A 423 12.66 -1.50 -10.02
N VAL A 424 12.80 -2.15 -8.84
CA VAL A 424 11.71 -2.36 -7.88
C VAL A 424 12.27 -2.24 -6.46
N VAL A 425 11.61 -1.43 -5.64
CA VAL A 425 11.85 -1.34 -4.19
C VAL A 425 10.74 -2.10 -3.46
N ILE A 426 11.11 -2.98 -2.53
CA ILE A 426 10.18 -3.76 -1.70
C ILE A 426 10.34 -3.32 -0.24
N CYS A 427 9.24 -2.93 0.40
CA CYS A 427 9.19 -2.61 1.82
C CYS A 427 8.68 -3.81 2.62
N GLY A 428 9.53 -4.38 3.48
CA GLY A 428 9.21 -5.52 4.34
C GLY A 428 9.96 -6.80 3.96
N GLY A 429 10.67 -7.37 4.92
CA GLY A 429 11.47 -8.60 4.84
C GLY A 429 10.80 -9.82 5.45
N GLY A 430 9.48 -9.82 5.59
CA GLY A 430 8.69 -11.01 5.93
C GLY A 430 8.56 -11.99 4.75
N ILE A 431 7.73 -13.03 4.91
CA ILE A 431 7.54 -14.05 3.86
C ILE A 431 7.06 -13.46 2.52
N SER A 432 6.19 -12.44 2.55
CA SER A 432 5.67 -11.78 1.34
C SER A 432 6.78 -11.09 0.55
N GLY A 433 7.55 -10.22 1.20
CA GLY A 433 8.59 -9.44 0.54
C GLY A 433 9.78 -10.27 0.09
N THR A 434 10.21 -11.25 0.89
CA THR A 434 11.29 -12.17 0.50
C THR A 434 10.90 -13.09 -0.66
N SER A 435 9.64 -13.59 -0.68
CA SER A 435 9.11 -14.35 -1.82
C SER A 435 9.08 -13.50 -3.10
N LEU A 436 8.65 -12.23 -3.00
CA LEU A 436 8.61 -11.34 -4.16
C LEU A 436 10.02 -10.98 -4.65
N ALA A 437 10.95 -10.69 -3.75
CA ALA A 437 12.35 -10.45 -4.09
C ALA A 437 12.96 -11.65 -4.84
N TYR A 438 12.69 -12.87 -4.37
CA TYR A 438 13.11 -14.11 -5.04
C TYR A 438 12.61 -14.18 -6.49
N HIS A 439 11.31 -13.95 -6.71
CA HIS A 439 10.72 -14.06 -8.05
C HIS A 439 11.20 -12.95 -8.99
N LEU A 440 11.28 -11.70 -8.52
CA LEU A 440 11.73 -10.58 -9.34
C LEU A 440 13.23 -10.68 -9.68
N ALA A 441 14.08 -11.05 -8.73
CA ALA A 441 15.51 -11.22 -8.96
C ALA A 441 15.79 -12.35 -9.95
N LYS A 442 15.08 -13.49 -9.85
CA LYS A 442 15.17 -14.57 -10.84
C LYS A 442 14.73 -14.17 -12.25
N ARG A 443 13.90 -13.14 -12.37
CA ARG A 443 13.50 -12.55 -13.65
C ARG A 443 14.47 -11.45 -14.13
N GLY A 444 15.62 -11.29 -13.46
CA GLY A 444 16.68 -10.37 -13.85
C GLY A 444 16.42 -8.90 -13.47
N LYS A 445 15.47 -8.63 -12.56
CA LYS A 445 15.21 -7.27 -12.07
C LYS A 445 16.21 -6.85 -11.00
N LYS A 446 16.62 -5.58 -11.03
CA LYS A 446 17.42 -4.94 -9.97
C LYS A 446 16.54 -4.63 -8.77
N VAL A 447 16.45 -5.58 -7.83
CA VAL A 447 15.58 -5.49 -6.65
C VAL A 447 16.34 -4.92 -5.45
N CYS A 448 15.69 -4.01 -4.71
CA CYS A 448 16.13 -3.61 -3.37
C CYS A 448 15.01 -3.87 -2.35
N LEU A 449 15.29 -4.71 -1.35
CA LEU A 449 14.38 -4.96 -0.23
C LEU A 449 14.89 -4.22 1.00
N PHE A 450 13.99 -3.48 1.65
CA PHE A 450 14.25 -2.75 2.88
C PHE A 450 13.41 -3.33 4.02
N GLU A 451 14.09 -3.82 5.05
CA GLU A 451 13.52 -4.37 6.27
C GLU A 451 13.90 -3.48 7.44
N ARG A 452 12.88 -3.04 8.20
CA ARG A 452 13.05 -2.14 9.35
C ARG A 452 13.92 -2.75 10.46
N ASP A 453 13.89 -4.06 10.59
CA ASP A 453 14.58 -4.83 11.62
C ASP A 453 15.41 -5.97 11.00
N SER A 454 14.94 -7.22 11.08
CA SER A 454 15.63 -8.39 10.52
C SER A 454 14.67 -9.30 9.76
N VAL A 455 15.17 -9.88 8.67
CA VAL A 455 14.42 -10.71 7.72
C VAL A 455 13.73 -11.86 8.44
N GLY A 456 12.40 -11.92 8.31
CA GLY A 456 11.55 -12.96 8.87
C GLY A 456 11.38 -12.94 10.39
N CYS A 457 12.19 -12.20 11.15
CA CYS A 457 12.26 -12.32 12.61
C CYS A 457 11.13 -11.57 13.36
N GLN A 458 10.48 -10.59 12.73
CA GLN A 458 9.44 -9.77 13.35
C GLN A 458 8.10 -9.85 12.60
N GLY A 459 7.10 -9.12 13.12
CA GLY A 459 5.74 -9.12 12.58
C GLY A 459 5.08 -10.50 12.61
N ALA A 460 4.15 -10.73 11.68
CA ALA A 460 3.39 -11.98 11.60
C ALA A 460 4.27 -13.20 11.25
N THR A 461 5.34 -13.00 10.46
CA THR A 461 6.24 -14.10 10.05
C THR A 461 7.05 -14.63 11.24
N GLY A 462 7.60 -13.74 12.06
CA GLY A 462 8.41 -14.12 13.23
C GLY A 462 7.62 -14.85 14.32
N LEU A 463 6.31 -14.64 14.38
CA LEU A 463 5.39 -15.29 15.33
C LEU A 463 4.56 -16.41 14.67
N SER A 464 4.94 -16.85 13.48
CA SER A 464 4.20 -17.88 12.77
C SER A 464 4.33 -19.24 13.44
N ALA A 465 3.23 -20.00 13.46
CA ALA A 465 3.21 -21.42 13.83
C ALA A 465 3.96 -22.32 12.82
N GLY A 466 4.36 -21.78 11.65
CA GLY A 466 5.10 -22.54 10.65
C GLY A 466 4.26 -23.55 9.87
N LEU A 467 2.94 -23.40 9.84
CA LEU A 467 2.03 -24.36 9.21
C LEU A 467 1.62 -23.88 7.81
N VAL A 468 1.71 -24.77 6.83
CA VAL A 468 1.37 -24.52 5.43
C VAL A 468 0.21 -25.43 5.04
N SER A 469 -0.90 -24.80 4.64
CA SER A 469 -2.11 -25.49 4.22
C SER A 469 -2.00 -25.94 2.77
N ALA A 470 -2.35 -27.20 2.48
CA ALA A 470 -2.34 -27.73 1.12
C ALA A 470 -3.42 -27.09 0.22
N PRO A 471 -3.31 -27.18 -1.13
CA PRO A 471 -4.28 -26.61 -2.07
C PRO A 471 -5.72 -27.03 -1.82
N ILE A 472 -5.97 -28.27 -1.39
CA ILE A 472 -7.31 -28.84 -1.22
C ILE A 472 -8.20 -28.06 -0.23
N PHE A 473 -7.57 -27.32 0.69
CA PHE A 473 -8.26 -26.51 1.69
C PHE A 473 -9.07 -25.39 1.04
N TRP A 474 -8.58 -24.83 -0.05
CA TRP A 474 -9.17 -23.67 -0.70
C TRP A 474 -10.33 -24.09 -1.61
N GLN A 475 -11.41 -23.32 -1.60
CA GLN A 475 -12.56 -23.57 -2.49
C GLN A 475 -12.38 -22.92 -3.86
N ASP A 476 -11.74 -21.74 -3.91
CA ASP A 476 -11.49 -21.02 -5.14
C ASP A 476 -10.30 -21.62 -5.90
N ALA A 477 -10.52 -22.05 -7.15
CA ALA A 477 -9.51 -22.71 -7.96
C ALA A 477 -8.27 -21.84 -8.25
N ASN A 478 -8.42 -20.51 -8.32
CA ASN A 478 -7.28 -19.61 -8.47
C ASN A 478 -6.43 -19.60 -7.19
N ILE A 479 -7.07 -19.57 -6.02
CA ILE A 479 -6.37 -19.64 -4.74
C ILE A 479 -5.73 -21.03 -4.52
N GLN A 480 -6.37 -22.11 -4.97
CA GLN A 480 -5.76 -23.45 -5.00
C GLN A 480 -4.46 -23.45 -5.82
N THR A 481 -4.48 -22.83 -7.01
CA THR A 481 -3.30 -22.70 -7.88
C THR A 481 -2.19 -21.91 -7.19
N VAL A 482 -2.54 -20.79 -6.52
CA VAL A 482 -1.60 -19.99 -5.74
C VAL A 482 -0.97 -20.80 -4.60
N ALA A 483 -1.77 -21.53 -3.83
CA ALA A 483 -1.27 -22.39 -2.75
C ALA A 483 -0.36 -23.50 -3.27
N GLN A 484 -0.69 -24.08 -4.42
CA GLN A 484 0.12 -25.11 -5.07
C GLN A 484 1.49 -24.56 -5.48
N GLU A 485 1.55 -23.35 -6.04
CA GLU A 485 2.81 -22.70 -6.40
C GLU A 485 3.67 -22.37 -5.17
N SER A 486 3.07 -21.94 -4.06
CA SER A 486 3.80 -21.76 -2.79
C SER A 486 4.39 -23.07 -2.28
N LEU A 487 3.58 -24.14 -2.21
CA LEU A 487 4.01 -25.43 -1.71
C LEU A 487 5.13 -26.03 -2.59
N LYS A 488 5.01 -25.88 -3.91
CA LYS A 488 6.04 -26.30 -4.88
C LYS A 488 7.34 -25.52 -4.69
N LEU A 489 7.26 -24.21 -4.50
CA LEU A 489 8.44 -23.38 -4.21
C LEU A 489 9.17 -23.86 -2.96
N TYR A 490 8.45 -24.05 -1.85
CA TYR A 490 9.07 -24.45 -0.59
C TYR A 490 9.60 -25.88 -0.62
N SER A 491 8.89 -26.81 -1.29
CA SER A 491 9.36 -28.17 -1.50
C SER A 491 10.68 -28.21 -2.26
N ASN A 492 10.80 -27.40 -3.32
CA ASN A 492 12.03 -27.32 -4.10
C ASN A 492 13.17 -26.70 -3.29
N LEU A 493 12.89 -25.63 -2.54
CA LEU A 493 13.90 -25.03 -1.65
C LEU A 493 14.36 -26.00 -0.57
N ALA A 494 13.46 -26.82 -0.01
CA ALA A 494 13.84 -27.81 1.01
C ALA A 494 14.81 -28.89 0.48
N GLN A 495 14.90 -29.08 -0.84
CA GLN A 495 15.86 -30.01 -1.46
C GLN A 495 17.27 -29.40 -1.57
N THR A 496 17.38 -28.08 -1.68
CA THR A 496 18.64 -27.37 -1.94
C THR A 496 19.15 -26.56 -0.75
N CYS A 497 18.25 -26.13 0.13
CA CYS A 497 18.48 -25.21 1.24
C CYS A 497 18.27 -25.92 2.58
N LYS A 498 18.86 -25.39 3.65
CA LYS A 498 18.77 -25.96 4.99
C LYS A 498 17.77 -25.19 5.85
N PHE A 499 16.55 -25.70 5.95
CA PHE A 499 15.55 -25.26 6.93
C PHE A 499 14.65 -26.44 7.31
N ARG A 500 13.97 -26.37 8.46
CA ARG A 500 13.04 -27.42 8.86
C ARG A 500 11.87 -27.44 7.89
N TYR A 501 11.63 -28.60 7.27
CA TYR A 501 10.50 -28.85 6.39
C TYR A 501 9.99 -30.27 6.65
N VAL A 502 8.77 -30.39 7.16
CA VAL A 502 8.17 -31.67 7.54
C VAL A 502 6.80 -31.80 6.91
N LYS A 503 6.71 -32.64 5.89
CA LYS A 503 5.43 -33.05 5.28
C LYS A 503 4.73 -34.02 6.22
N CYS A 504 3.91 -33.48 7.12
CA CYS A 504 3.23 -34.22 8.19
C CYS A 504 1.75 -34.44 7.89
N GLY A 505 1.21 -33.79 6.86
CA GLY A 505 -0.21 -33.84 6.56
C GLY A 505 -1.07 -33.13 7.60
N ARG A 506 -2.37 -33.14 7.35
CA ARG A 506 -3.39 -32.53 8.19
C ARG A 506 -4.66 -33.38 8.20
N THR A 507 -5.27 -33.47 9.36
CA THR A 507 -6.58 -34.08 9.56
C THR A 507 -7.57 -33.01 9.99
N TYR A 508 -8.70 -32.93 9.28
CA TYR A 508 -9.83 -32.10 9.65
C TYR A 508 -10.94 -32.96 10.25
N PHE A 509 -11.54 -32.52 11.35
CA PHE A 509 -12.63 -33.20 12.03
C PHE A 509 -13.94 -32.42 11.92
N ALA A 510 -15.03 -33.17 11.75
CA ALA A 510 -16.39 -32.66 11.81
C ALA A 510 -17.21 -33.49 12.80
N SER A 511 -17.80 -32.81 13.77
CA SER A 511 -18.78 -33.34 14.75
C SER A 511 -20.21 -32.95 14.37
N THR A 512 -20.42 -32.03 13.42
CA THR A 512 -21.75 -31.67 12.90
C THR A 512 -21.90 -32.00 11.42
N MET A 513 -23.14 -32.29 11.02
CA MET A 513 -23.52 -32.58 9.63
C MET A 513 -23.10 -31.44 8.67
N SER A 514 -23.22 -30.18 9.09
CA SER A 514 -22.80 -29.03 8.27
C SER A 514 -21.32 -29.05 7.93
N ASN A 515 -20.46 -29.37 8.91
CA ASN A 515 -19.02 -29.50 8.70
C ASN A 515 -18.65 -30.83 8.03
N GLU A 516 -19.44 -31.89 8.21
CA GLU A 516 -19.28 -33.15 7.47
C GLU A 516 -19.40 -32.91 5.95
N ILE A 517 -20.44 -32.21 5.51
CA ILE A 517 -20.65 -31.84 4.10
C ILE A 517 -19.47 -31.04 3.57
N LEU A 518 -18.91 -30.13 4.39
CA LEU A 518 -17.72 -29.37 4.04
C LEU A 518 -16.50 -30.26 3.80
N LEU A 519 -16.28 -31.25 4.67
CA LEU A 519 -15.20 -32.22 4.50
C LEU A 519 -15.39 -33.06 3.23
N ARG A 520 -16.62 -33.51 2.95
CA ARG A 520 -16.90 -34.26 1.71
C ARG A 520 -16.69 -33.42 0.45
N ARG A 521 -17.03 -32.13 0.50
CA ARG A 521 -16.74 -31.18 -0.59
C ARG A 521 -15.23 -30.98 -0.77
N MET A 522 -14.47 -30.85 0.32
CA MET A 522 -13.00 -30.78 0.28
C MET A 522 -12.41 -32.05 -0.32
N TYR A 523 -12.87 -33.23 0.12
CA TYR A 523 -12.46 -34.53 -0.41
C TYR A 523 -12.70 -34.63 -1.92
N SER A 524 -13.89 -34.27 -2.38
CA SER A 524 -14.28 -34.33 -3.81
C SER A 524 -13.40 -33.48 -4.71
N ARG A 525 -12.81 -32.38 -4.19
CA ARG A 525 -11.81 -31.57 -4.88
C ARG A 525 -10.41 -32.14 -4.74
N GLY A 526 -10.06 -32.59 -3.53
CA GLY A 526 -8.72 -33.08 -3.21
C GLY A 526 -8.33 -34.34 -3.96
N ILE A 527 -9.26 -35.28 -4.12
CA ILE A 527 -8.96 -36.57 -4.76
C ILE A 527 -8.69 -36.44 -6.26
N VAL A 528 -9.15 -35.35 -6.89
CA VAL A 528 -8.82 -35.04 -8.30
C VAL A 528 -7.33 -34.75 -8.46
N GLN A 529 -6.68 -34.22 -7.42
CA GLN A 529 -5.26 -33.84 -7.44
C GLN A 529 -4.37 -34.88 -6.76
N ASN A 530 -4.90 -35.62 -5.79
CA ASN A 530 -4.13 -36.57 -5.00
C ASN A 530 -5.00 -37.72 -4.48
N ASP A 531 -4.76 -38.93 -4.97
CA ASP A 531 -5.51 -40.14 -4.60
C ASP A 531 -5.29 -40.59 -3.14
N ASN A 532 -4.31 -40.03 -2.42
CA ASN A 532 -4.01 -40.37 -1.02
C ASN A 532 -4.79 -39.53 0.01
N VAL A 533 -5.77 -38.74 -0.43
CA VAL A 533 -6.69 -38.04 0.47
C VAL A 533 -7.74 -39.05 0.96
N GLU A 534 -7.97 -39.10 2.27
CA GLU A 534 -8.79 -40.14 2.90
C GLU A 534 -9.93 -39.53 3.71
N LEU A 535 -11.15 -40.07 3.54
CA LEU A 535 -12.24 -39.89 4.50
C LEU A 535 -12.21 -41.04 5.50
N ILE A 536 -12.33 -40.72 6.78
CA ILE A 536 -12.36 -41.67 7.88
C ILE A 536 -13.64 -41.40 8.66
N ASP A 537 -14.56 -42.36 8.70
CA ASP A 537 -15.81 -42.31 9.46
C ASP A 537 -15.83 -43.30 10.63
N CYS A 538 -14.80 -44.14 10.73
CA CYS A 538 -14.68 -45.16 11.76
C CYS A 538 -13.88 -44.65 12.98
N GLN A 539 -14.53 -44.53 14.13
CA GLN A 539 -13.90 -44.07 15.37
C GLN A 539 -12.71 -44.96 15.80
N SER A 540 -12.83 -46.29 15.68
CA SER A 540 -11.74 -47.21 16.05
C SER A 540 -10.50 -47.04 15.16
N GLU A 541 -10.69 -46.67 13.89
CA GLU A 541 -9.59 -46.33 12.99
C GLU A 541 -8.93 -45.01 13.39
N MET A 542 -9.71 -43.99 13.72
CA MET A 542 -9.18 -42.71 14.23
C MET A 542 -8.36 -42.93 15.50
N LEU A 543 -8.87 -43.72 16.46
CA LEU A 543 -8.15 -44.06 17.69
C LEU A 543 -6.90 -44.91 17.44
N ALA A 544 -6.94 -45.83 16.46
CA ALA A 544 -5.76 -46.61 16.09
C ALA A 544 -4.64 -45.73 15.52
N ARG A 545 -4.99 -44.70 14.74
CA ARG A 545 -4.03 -43.74 14.17
C ARG A 545 -3.58 -42.70 15.21
N TRP A 546 -4.50 -42.21 16.05
CA TRP A 546 -4.30 -41.08 16.96
C TRP A 546 -4.90 -41.38 18.34
N PRO A 547 -4.30 -42.29 19.12
CA PRO A 547 -4.87 -42.79 20.38
C PRO A 547 -4.94 -41.78 21.52
N PHE A 548 -4.41 -40.56 21.31
CA PHE A 548 -4.38 -39.47 22.29
C PHE A 548 -5.49 -38.43 22.05
N LEU A 549 -6.33 -38.63 21.03
CA LEU A 549 -7.47 -37.76 20.73
C LEU A 549 -8.77 -38.36 21.24
N GLU A 550 -9.65 -37.50 21.73
CA GLU A 550 -11.05 -37.85 21.93
C GLU A 550 -11.75 -37.85 20.57
N THR A 551 -12.49 -38.91 20.24
CA THR A 551 -13.09 -39.11 18.91
C THR A 551 -14.57 -39.51 18.95
N GLU A 552 -15.16 -39.66 20.13
CA GLU A 552 -16.53 -40.17 20.32
C GLU A 552 -17.61 -39.31 19.66
N ASP A 553 -17.39 -37.99 19.57
CA ASP A 553 -18.30 -37.02 18.98
C ASP A 553 -18.05 -36.76 17.49
N ILE A 554 -16.96 -37.28 16.92
CA ILE A 554 -16.58 -37.03 15.52
C ILE A 554 -17.42 -37.92 14.59
N GLN A 555 -18.06 -37.29 13.61
CA GLN A 555 -18.86 -37.96 12.58
C GLN A 555 -18.00 -38.33 11.37
N LEU A 556 -17.07 -37.44 10.98
CA LEU A 556 -16.20 -37.65 9.84
C LEU A 556 -14.87 -36.92 10.03
N ALA A 557 -13.78 -37.55 9.60
CA ALA A 557 -12.48 -36.93 9.46
C ALA A 557 -12.01 -36.95 8.00
N LEU A 558 -11.25 -35.94 7.61
CA LEU A 558 -10.59 -35.85 6.31
C LEU A 558 -9.07 -35.74 6.54
N PHE A 559 -8.32 -36.73 6.11
CA PHE A 559 -6.86 -36.72 6.14
C PHE A 559 -6.28 -36.33 4.77
N SER A 560 -5.34 -35.37 4.79
CA SER A 560 -4.59 -34.86 3.64
C SER A 560 -3.09 -34.98 3.91
N PRO A 561 -2.31 -35.68 3.08
CA PRO A 561 -0.88 -35.85 3.32
C PRO A 561 0.00 -34.67 2.87
N GLU A 562 -0.55 -33.68 2.16
CA GLU A 562 0.24 -32.63 1.49
C GLU A 562 0.62 -31.44 2.39
N ASP A 563 -0.03 -31.28 3.54
CA ASP A 563 0.23 -30.18 4.46
C ASP A 563 1.61 -30.31 5.14
N VAL A 564 2.21 -29.15 5.42
CA VAL A 564 3.61 -29.05 5.87
C VAL A 564 3.73 -28.22 7.14
N ALA A 565 4.64 -28.64 8.01
CA ALA A 565 5.18 -27.82 9.09
C ALA A 565 6.63 -27.45 8.76
N LEU A 566 6.97 -26.15 8.80
CA LEU A 566 8.28 -25.63 8.47
C LEU A 566 8.71 -24.49 9.40
N ASP A 567 9.97 -24.08 9.31
CA ASP A 567 10.47 -22.87 9.98
C ASP A 567 10.28 -21.64 9.09
N ALA A 568 9.35 -20.76 9.48
CA ALA A 568 8.96 -19.57 8.72
C ALA A 568 10.09 -18.53 8.59
N VAL A 569 10.88 -18.37 9.66
CA VAL A 569 12.00 -17.41 9.71
C VAL A 569 13.11 -17.92 8.80
N ALA A 570 13.50 -19.18 8.97
CA ALA A 570 14.53 -19.80 8.16
C ALA A 570 14.14 -19.82 6.67
N LEU A 571 12.88 -20.12 6.33
CA LEU A 571 12.38 -20.06 4.96
C LEU A 571 12.55 -18.65 4.36
N SER A 572 12.17 -17.61 5.10
CA SER A 572 12.30 -16.21 4.64
C SER A 572 13.76 -15.82 4.42
N GLN A 573 14.66 -16.27 5.29
CA GLN A 573 16.11 -16.07 5.15
C GLN A 573 16.68 -16.81 3.94
N GLN A 574 16.24 -18.05 3.67
CA GLN A 574 16.67 -18.80 2.48
C GLN A 574 16.16 -18.16 1.18
N LEU A 575 14.91 -17.68 1.16
CA LEU A 575 14.37 -16.91 0.02
C LEU A 575 15.19 -15.64 -0.22
N ALA A 576 15.52 -14.91 0.84
CA ALA A 576 16.36 -13.72 0.79
C ALA A 576 17.77 -14.04 0.25
N GLU A 577 18.38 -15.15 0.68
CA GLU A 577 19.70 -15.56 0.21
C GLU A 577 19.69 -15.91 -1.29
N VAL A 578 18.71 -16.72 -1.74
CA VAL A 578 18.59 -17.04 -3.15
C VAL A 578 18.27 -15.79 -3.99
N ALA A 579 17.52 -14.82 -3.45
CA ALA A 579 17.32 -13.54 -4.13
C ALA A 579 18.65 -12.77 -4.29
N LYS A 580 19.51 -12.75 -3.27
CA LYS A 580 20.86 -12.13 -3.34
C LYS A 580 21.76 -12.83 -4.35
N GLU A 581 21.72 -14.16 -4.42
CA GLU A 581 22.44 -14.93 -5.46
C GLU A 581 22.05 -14.51 -6.89
N HIS A 582 20.81 -14.04 -7.07
CA HIS A 582 20.29 -13.52 -8.34
C HIS A 582 20.39 -11.98 -8.44
N GLY A 583 21.18 -11.34 -7.58
CA GLY A 583 21.50 -9.91 -7.68
C GLY A 583 20.60 -8.95 -6.89
N ALA A 584 19.65 -9.45 -6.09
CA ALA A 584 18.89 -8.58 -5.18
C ALA A 584 19.79 -8.01 -4.08
N LYS A 585 19.51 -6.77 -3.66
CA LYS A 585 20.13 -6.16 -2.48
C LYS A 585 19.12 -6.10 -1.35
N ILE A 586 19.50 -6.56 -0.16
CA ILE A 586 18.61 -6.64 1.00
C ILE A 586 19.25 -5.86 2.15
N PHE A 587 18.50 -4.91 2.69
CA PHE A 587 18.93 -3.99 3.75
C PHE A 587 18.08 -4.20 4.99
N GLU A 588 18.68 -4.79 6.02
CA GLU A 588 18.11 -4.93 7.36
C GLU A 588 18.41 -3.69 8.21
N ASN A 589 17.64 -3.47 9.28
CA ASN A 589 17.71 -2.30 10.14
C ASN A 589 17.57 -0.96 9.38
N CYS A 590 16.85 -0.99 8.26
CA CYS A 590 16.71 0.10 7.31
C CYS A 590 15.22 0.29 6.95
N PRO A 591 14.45 1.02 7.77
CA PRO A 591 13.05 1.30 7.45
C PRO A 591 12.94 2.22 6.23
N VAL A 592 11.90 1.98 5.43
CA VAL A 592 11.38 2.94 4.46
C VAL A 592 10.61 4.03 5.22
N THR A 593 10.86 5.29 4.88
CA THR A 593 10.27 6.44 5.58
C THR A 593 9.24 7.17 4.73
N ASP A 594 9.47 7.33 3.43
CA ASP A 594 8.59 8.06 2.53
C ASP A 594 8.68 7.52 1.10
N VAL A 595 7.56 7.50 0.39
CA VAL A 595 7.48 7.19 -1.04
C VAL A 595 7.09 8.46 -1.78
N HIS A 596 7.90 8.82 -2.76
CA HIS A 596 7.76 10.06 -3.49
C HIS A 596 6.98 9.87 -4.78
N LEU A 597 5.99 10.74 -4.99
CA LEU A 597 5.11 10.73 -6.16
C LEU A 597 5.28 12.01 -6.96
N GLY A 598 5.31 11.89 -8.29
CA GLY A 598 5.31 13.03 -9.22
C GLY A 598 3.91 13.62 -9.43
N ASP A 599 3.81 14.56 -10.37
CA ASP A 599 2.58 15.33 -10.61
C ASP A 599 1.37 14.47 -11.04
N GLU A 600 1.61 13.36 -11.75
CA GLU A 600 0.57 12.39 -12.14
C GLU A 600 0.39 11.27 -11.10
N ARG A 601 0.88 11.48 -9.87
CA ARG A 601 0.88 10.50 -8.77
C ARG A 601 1.62 9.20 -9.09
N GLN A 602 2.65 9.29 -9.91
CA GLN A 602 3.55 8.18 -10.24
C GLN A 602 4.74 8.13 -9.27
N VAL A 603 5.08 6.93 -8.78
CA VAL A 603 6.28 6.71 -7.96
C VAL A 603 7.53 7.08 -8.75
N TYR A 604 8.43 7.87 -8.15
CA TYR A 604 9.76 8.16 -8.72
C TYR A 604 10.93 7.86 -7.76
N GLY A 605 10.64 7.61 -6.49
CA GLY A 605 11.70 7.24 -5.55
C GLY A 605 11.20 7.02 -4.13
N VAL A 606 12.10 6.55 -3.28
CA VAL A 606 11.82 6.13 -1.91
C VAL A 606 12.92 6.64 -0.99
N ASP A 607 12.53 7.29 0.10
CA ASP A 607 13.43 7.60 1.20
C ASP A 607 13.55 6.41 2.16
N THR A 608 14.78 6.12 2.52
CA THR A 608 15.12 5.11 3.52
C THR A 608 16.04 5.71 4.57
N LYS A 609 16.24 5.01 5.68
CA LYS A 609 17.27 5.40 6.68
C LYS A 609 18.67 5.59 6.07
N ASN A 610 19.00 4.84 5.02
CA ASN A 610 20.31 4.87 4.39
C ASN A 610 20.40 5.79 3.15
N GLY A 611 19.35 6.57 2.87
CA GLY A 611 19.29 7.53 1.77
C GLY A 611 18.18 7.26 0.76
N PHE A 612 18.16 8.10 -0.28
CA PHE A 612 17.17 8.07 -1.35
C PHE A 612 17.51 7.00 -2.41
N VAL A 613 16.50 6.27 -2.86
CA VAL A 613 16.60 5.28 -3.94
C VAL A 613 15.63 5.65 -5.06
N GLU A 614 16.16 5.91 -6.25
CA GLU A 614 15.35 6.14 -7.44
C GLU A 614 14.68 4.84 -7.89
N THR A 615 13.37 4.86 -8.10
CA THR A 615 12.60 3.72 -8.61
C THR A 615 11.28 4.19 -9.20
N SER A 616 10.79 3.49 -10.22
CA SER A 616 9.43 3.68 -10.75
C SER A 616 8.42 2.71 -10.13
N HIS A 617 8.88 1.71 -9.38
CA HIS A 617 8.05 0.68 -8.78
C HIS A 617 8.39 0.51 -7.30
N PHE A 618 7.38 0.65 -6.46
CA PHE A 618 7.43 0.40 -5.02
C PHE A 618 6.42 -0.69 -4.66
N VAL A 619 6.78 -1.60 -3.76
CA VAL A 619 5.88 -2.63 -3.26
C VAL A 619 5.77 -2.56 -1.75
N ASP A 620 4.57 -2.28 -1.25
CA ASP A 620 4.20 -2.38 0.15
C ASP A 620 3.91 -3.85 0.52
N ALA A 621 4.94 -4.51 1.06
CA ALA A 621 4.87 -5.85 1.63
C ALA A 621 5.07 -5.81 3.15
N ALA A 622 4.68 -4.71 3.80
CA ALA A 622 4.96 -4.43 5.21
C ALA A 622 4.03 -5.19 6.19
N GLY A 623 3.27 -6.19 5.73
CA GLY A 623 2.43 -7.05 6.58
C GLY A 623 1.43 -6.25 7.44
N ILE A 624 1.58 -6.32 8.77
CA ILE A 624 0.70 -5.61 9.72
C ILE A 624 0.85 -4.07 9.67
N TRP A 625 1.91 -3.56 9.03
CA TRP A 625 2.15 -2.13 8.79
C TRP A 625 1.75 -1.68 7.38
N ALA A 626 1.07 -2.53 6.61
CA ALA A 626 0.61 -2.14 5.28
C ALA A 626 -0.29 -0.88 5.33
N GLY A 627 -0.07 0.05 4.40
CA GLY A 627 -0.77 1.33 4.36
C GLY A 627 -0.34 2.34 5.43
N THR A 628 0.80 2.15 6.11
CA THR A 628 1.38 3.16 7.03
C THR A 628 2.60 3.88 6.45
N VAL A 629 3.13 3.42 5.32
CA VAL A 629 4.26 4.09 4.64
C VAL A 629 3.82 5.47 4.16
N LEU A 630 4.60 6.51 4.49
CA LEU A 630 4.26 7.87 4.11
C LEU A 630 4.32 8.05 2.59
N CYS A 631 3.38 8.84 2.11
CA CYS A 631 3.29 9.37 0.75
C CYS A 631 2.77 10.81 0.89
N LYS A 632 3.65 11.75 1.25
CA LYS A 632 3.26 13.10 1.70
C LYS A 632 2.34 13.88 0.75
N SER A 633 2.42 13.60 -0.56
CA SER A 633 1.61 14.27 -1.58
C SER A 633 0.15 13.80 -1.64
N LEU A 634 -0.20 12.71 -0.96
CA LEU A 634 -1.57 12.21 -0.90
C LEU A 634 -2.39 12.91 0.21
N PRO A 635 -3.73 13.02 0.07
CA PRO A 635 -4.58 13.66 1.08
C PRO A 635 -4.48 13.06 2.47
N HIS A 636 -4.32 11.73 2.55
CA HIS A 636 -4.15 11.00 3.80
C HIS A 636 -2.68 10.82 4.20
N GLN A 637 -1.74 11.33 3.39
CA GLN A 637 -0.29 11.16 3.54
C GLN A 637 0.19 9.69 3.49
N HIS A 638 -0.65 8.75 3.07
CA HIS A 638 -0.33 7.34 2.83
C HIS A 638 -1.35 6.75 1.86
N ILE A 639 -1.05 5.58 1.28
CA ILE A 639 -1.99 4.79 0.48
C ILE A 639 -2.99 4.12 1.43
N GLN A 640 -4.28 4.38 1.22
CA GLN A 640 -5.32 3.70 1.98
C GLN A 640 -5.48 2.26 1.50
N THR A 641 -5.30 1.29 2.39
CA THR A 641 -5.46 -0.14 2.11
C THR A 641 -6.57 -0.74 2.98
N ALA A 642 -7.39 -1.61 2.37
CA ALA A 642 -8.45 -2.36 3.06
C ALA A 642 -7.88 -3.56 3.81
N THR A 643 -6.93 -3.30 4.70
CA THR A 643 -6.37 -4.31 5.60
C THR A 643 -6.14 -3.75 6.99
N TYR A 644 -6.30 -4.57 8.02
CA TYR A 644 -6.14 -4.14 9.39
C TYR A 644 -5.57 -5.24 10.27
N PRO A 645 -4.69 -4.90 11.23
CA PRO A 645 -4.10 -5.90 12.09
C PRO A 645 -5.09 -6.38 13.17
N CYS A 646 -5.21 -7.69 13.32
CA CYS A 646 -5.93 -8.36 14.40
C CYS A 646 -5.06 -9.37 15.13
N THR A 647 -5.37 -9.57 16.42
CA THR A 647 -4.69 -10.56 17.24
C THR A 647 -5.10 -11.98 16.88
N TYR A 648 -4.18 -12.92 17.04
CA TYR A 648 -4.50 -14.33 17.19
C TYR A 648 -3.65 -14.91 18.33
N THR A 649 -4.19 -15.88 19.06
CA THR A 649 -3.54 -16.42 20.26
C THR A 649 -3.36 -17.92 20.12
N TYR A 650 -2.19 -18.41 20.51
CA TYR A 650 -1.88 -19.84 20.57
C TYR A 650 -0.98 -20.14 21.77
N ILE A 651 -1.03 -21.37 22.25
CA ILE A 651 -0.21 -21.84 23.37
C ILE A 651 0.85 -22.82 22.85
N HIS A 652 2.06 -22.70 23.39
CA HIS A 652 3.10 -23.72 23.28
C HIS A 652 3.24 -24.45 24.60
N THR A 653 2.96 -25.75 24.62
CA THR A 653 3.14 -26.61 25.78
C THR A 653 4.26 -27.62 25.56
N SER A 654 4.66 -28.34 26.61
CA SER A 654 5.55 -29.49 26.47
C SER A 654 4.93 -30.56 25.56
N LYS A 655 5.76 -31.49 25.05
CA LYS A 655 5.24 -32.67 24.34
C LYS A 655 4.18 -33.38 25.19
N LEU A 656 3.17 -33.95 24.52
CA LEU A 656 2.18 -34.78 25.18
C LEU A 656 2.86 -35.98 25.88
N PRO A 657 2.36 -36.43 27.05
CA PRO A 657 2.93 -37.54 27.80
C PRO A 657 2.58 -38.91 27.18
N THR A 658 2.86 -39.10 25.89
CA THR A 658 2.59 -40.32 25.13
C THR A 658 3.71 -40.63 24.13
N GLY A 659 3.93 -41.92 23.85
CA GLY A 659 4.83 -42.39 22.79
C GLY A 659 4.21 -42.40 21.40
N ALA A 660 2.91 -42.11 21.28
CA ALA A 660 2.17 -42.15 20.01
C ALA A 660 2.38 -40.92 19.11
N VAL A 661 3.06 -39.88 19.61
CA VAL A 661 3.30 -38.62 18.88
C VAL A 661 4.70 -38.58 18.29
N SER A 662 4.82 -38.15 17.04
CA SER A 662 6.08 -37.95 16.32
C SER A 662 6.07 -36.63 15.54
N ASP A 663 7.20 -36.29 14.92
CA ASP A 663 7.24 -35.17 13.98
C ASP A 663 6.41 -35.41 12.71
N LEU A 664 6.03 -36.66 12.40
CA LEU A 664 5.13 -36.98 11.28
C LEU A 664 3.65 -37.01 11.69
N THR A 665 3.33 -36.82 12.97
CA THR A 665 1.94 -36.69 13.42
C THR A 665 1.27 -35.51 12.70
N PRO A 666 0.05 -35.69 12.14
CA PRO A 666 -0.62 -34.63 11.38
C PRO A 666 -0.91 -33.38 12.21
N ILE A 667 -1.17 -32.29 11.49
CA ILE A 667 -1.87 -31.13 12.06
C ILE A 667 -3.33 -31.52 12.24
N PHE A 668 -3.95 -31.24 13.38
CA PHE A 668 -5.36 -31.52 13.63
C PHE A 668 -6.15 -30.23 13.64
N ASN A 669 -7.26 -30.19 12.90
CA ASN A 669 -8.19 -29.08 12.84
C ASN A 669 -9.59 -29.59 13.20
N ASP A 670 -10.12 -29.17 14.35
CA ASP A 670 -11.51 -29.40 14.71
C ASP A 670 -12.34 -28.22 14.20
N LEU A 671 -13.16 -28.45 13.17
CA LEU A 671 -13.93 -27.40 12.51
C LEU A 671 -15.07 -26.87 13.40
N ASP A 672 -15.71 -27.75 14.17
CA ASP A 672 -16.81 -27.39 15.06
C ASP A 672 -16.31 -26.72 16.34
N GLY A 673 -15.17 -27.20 16.87
CA GLY A 673 -14.45 -26.55 17.95
C GLY A 673 -13.85 -25.19 17.54
N ASN A 674 -13.54 -25.01 16.25
CA ASN A 674 -12.75 -23.91 15.73
C ASN A 674 -11.37 -23.81 16.42
N VAL A 675 -10.73 -24.97 16.58
CA VAL A 675 -9.41 -25.12 17.23
C VAL A 675 -8.47 -25.94 16.36
N MET A 676 -7.17 -25.73 16.54
CA MET A 676 -6.11 -26.41 15.81
C MET A 676 -5.02 -26.88 16.78
N MET A 677 -4.50 -28.07 16.56
CA MET A 677 -3.43 -28.65 17.35
C MET A 677 -2.35 -29.25 16.45
N ARG A 678 -1.09 -29.01 16.83
CA ARG A 678 0.06 -29.70 16.26
C ARG A 678 0.94 -30.24 17.37
N ALA A 679 0.83 -31.55 17.62
CA ALA A 679 1.66 -32.27 18.59
C ALA A 679 2.90 -32.84 17.90
N THR A 680 4.09 -32.58 18.44
CA THR A 680 5.38 -33.12 17.98
C THR A 680 6.06 -33.90 19.09
N SER A 681 7.17 -34.58 18.78
CA SER A 681 8.00 -35.27 19.79
C SER A 681 8.68 -34.32 20.80
N PHE A 682 8.65 -33.00 20.55
CA PHE A 682 9.31 -31.98 21.37
C PHE A 682 8.33 -31.04 22.09
N LYS A 683 7.30 -30.57 21.39
CA LYS A 683 6.32 -29.60 21.89
C LYS A 683 4.94 -29.80 21.28
N THR A 684 3.93 -29.21 21.90
CA THR A 684 2.57 -29.17 21.35
C THR A 684 2.15 -27.72 21.14
N LEU A 685 1.70 -27.40 19.94
CA LEU A 685 1.14 -26.10 19.60
C LEU A 685 -0.38 -26.23 19.52
N CYS A 686 -1.10 -25.36 20.23
CA CYS A 686 -2.56 -25.34 20.19
C CYS A 686 -3.06 -23.91 19.95
N ALA A 687 -4.04 -23.74 19.08
CA ALA A 687 -4.64 -22.45 18.76
C ALA A 687 -6.16 -22.57 18.73
N GLY A 688 -6.85 -21.47 19.00
CA GLY A 688 -8.30 -21.37 18.81
C GLY A 688 -8.70 -20.00 18.30
N PHE A 689 -9.80 -19.97 17.54
CA PHE A 689 -10.19 -18.82 16.74
C PHE A 689 -11.59 -18.31 17.08
N ALA A 690 -12.00 -18.44 18.35
CA ALA A 690 -13.25 -17.82 18.80
C ALA A 690 -13.23 -16.30 18.56
N GLU A 691 -14.29 -15.76 17.97
CA GLU A 691 -14.40 -14.33 17.64
C GLU A 691 -14.17 -13.43 18.87
N GLN A 692 -14.68 -13.84 20.03
CA GLN A 692 -14.53 -13.15 21.32
C GLN A 692 -13.07 -13.03 21.79
N SER A 693 -12.21 -13.94 21.36
CA SER A 693 -10.78 -13.95 21.69
C SER A 693 -9.93 -13.05 20.80
N ILE A 694 -10.49 -12.61 19.67
CA ILE A 694 -9.81 -11.82 18.65
C ILE A 694 -10.07 -10.34 18.88
N ARG A 695 -9.03 -9.53 18.73
CA ARG A 695 -9.09 -8.08 18.89
C ARG A 695 -8.49 -7.38 17.68
N PRO A 696 -9.14 -6.31 17.19
CA PRO A 696 -8.48 -5.38 16.29
C PRO A 696 -7.44 -4.59 17.12
N LEU A 697 -6.28 -4.30 16.52
CA LEU A 697 -5.26 -3.48 17.15
C LEU A 697 -5.01 -2.22 16.33
N ALA A 698 -4.74 -1.10 17.01
CA ALA A 698 -4.38 0.12 16.32
C ALA A 698 -3.16 -0.12 15.42
N ARG A 699 -3.19 0.43 14.20
CA ARG A 699 -1.99 0.50 13.36
C ARG A 699 -0.92 1.27 14.12
N GLN A 700 0.26 0.68 14.29
CA GLN A 700 1.40 1.39 14.86
C GLN A 700 1.86 2.41 13.81
N SER A 701 1.56 3.69 14.04
CA SER A 701 1.75 4.78 13.07
C SER A 701 3.19 5.30 13.00
N ASP A 702 4.08 4.82 13.86
CA ASP A 702 5.43 5.33 13.99
C ASP A 702 6.45 4.26 13.62
N ASN A 703 7.12 4.46 12.47
CA ASN A 703 8.20 3.60 11.98
C ASN A 703 9.45 3.63 12.89
N THR A 704 9.48 4.50 13.92
CA THR A 704 10.58 4.58 14.89
C THR A 704 10.32 3.80 16.18
N THR A 705 9.07 3.39 16.44
CA THR A 705 8.75 2.61 17.64
C THR A 705 9.18 1.13 17.44
N PRO A 706 10.01 0.57 18.36
CA PRO A 706 10.36 -0.85 18.32
C PRO A 706 9.11 -1.74 18.33
N TRP A 707 9.16 -2.82 17.58
CA TRP A 707 8.09 -3.81 17.59
C TRP A 707 8.00 -4.44 18.97
N HIS A 708 6.80 -4.44 19.53
CA HIS A 708 6.47 -5.16 20.75
C HIS A 708 5.34 -6.13 20.45
N GLN A 709 5.57 -7.40 20.79
CA GLN A 709 4.53 -8.43 20.76
C GLN A 709 3.38 -8.00 21.70
N PRO A 710 2.11 -8.12 21.28
CA PRO A 710 0.99 -7.86 22.17
C PRO A 710 0.98 -8.80 23.38
N GLU A 711 0.54 -8.28 24.51
CA GLU A 711 0.38 -9.09 25.72
C GLU A 711 -0.75 -10.12 25.54
N PRO A 712 -0.52 -11.39 25.92
CA PRO A 712 -1.54 -12.43 25.88
C PRO A 712 -2.61 -12.20 26.95
N ASP A 713 -3.80 -12.74 26.72
CA ASP A 713 -4.96 -12.62 27.62
C ASP A 713 -5.58 -14.00 27.84
N TRP A 714 -5.27 -14.59 28.99
CA TRP A 714 -5.72 -15.93 29.36
C TRP A 714 -7.25 -16.01 29.49
N ALA A 715 -7.90 -14.97 30.01
CA ALA A 715 -9.36 -14.95 30.18
C ALA A 715 -10.09 -15.04 28.83
N LYS A 716 -9.48 -14.51 27.77
CA LYS A 716 -10.01 -14.62 26.41
C LYS A 716 -9.69 -15.94 25.73
N PHE A 717 -8.58 -16.59 26.11
CA PHE A 717 -8.18 -17.88 25.56
C PHE A 717 -8.92 -19.06 26.22
N ASP A 718 -9.46 -18.88 27.42
CA ASP A 718 -10.11 -19.90 28.24
C ASP A 718 -11.10 -20.80 27.46
N LYS A 719 -12.04 -20.20 26.72
CA LYS A 719 -13.01 -20.96 25.90
C LYS A 719 -12.36 -21.79 24.78
N ASN A 720 -11.26 -21.30 24.22
CA ASN A 720 -10.51 -22.07 23.21
C ASN A 720 -9.78 -23.24 23.89
N LEU A 721 -9.23 -23.01 25.09
CA LEU A 721 -8.55 -24.03 25.88
C LEU A 721 -9.50 -25.16 26.29
N GLU A 722 -10.72 -24.85 26.74
CA GLU A 722 -11.76 -25.85 27.05
C GLU A 722 -12.00 -26.80 25.86
N LYS A 723 -12.14 -26.25 24.65
CA LYS A 723 -12.35 -27.04 23.43
C LYS A 723 -11.13 -27.85 23.01
N LEU A 724 -9.92 -27.31 23.23
CA LEU A 724 -8.67 -28.03 23.01
C LEU A 724 -8.54 -29.23 23.96
N ILE A 725 -8.82 -29.02 25.25
CA ILE A 725 -8.81 -30.08 26.27
C ILE A 725 -9.89 -31.13 25.96
N HIS A 726 -11.07 -30.72 25.51
CA HIS A 726 -12.11 -31.64 25.05
C HIS A 726 -11.61 -32.55 23.91
N ARG A 727 -10.85 -32.01 22.95
CA ARG A 727 -10.32 -32.82 21.83
C ARG A 727 -9.10 -33.67 22.24
N CYS A 728 -8.33 -33.26 23.25
CA CYS A 728 -7.17 -33.98 23.75
C CYS A 728 -7.02 -33.78 25.26
N GLY A 729 -7.60 -34.70 26.05
CA GLY A 729 -7.63 -34.60 27.52
C GLY A 729 -6.25 -34.51 28.17
N MET A 730 -5.23 -35.11 27.54
CA MET A 730 -3.83 -35.05 28.01
C MET A 730 -3.26 -33.62 28.07
N LEU A 731 -3.86 -32.65 27.37
CA LEU A 731 -3.49 -31.23 27.49
C LEU A 731 -3.76 -30.67 28.89
N GLY A 732 -4.67 -31.26 29.67
CA GLY A 732 -4.91 -30.88 31.06
C GLY A 732 -3.82 -31.34 32.04
N GLU A 733 -2.95 -32.26 31.63
CA GLU A 733 -1.92 -32.87 32.48
C GLU A 733 -0.50 -32.33 32.23
N VAL A 734 -0.30 -31.62 31.11
CA VAL A 734 1.00 -31.02 30.77
C VAL A 734 1.26 -29.75 31.59
N ASN A 735 2.53 -29.44 31.82
CA ASN A 735 2.93 -28.19 32.47
C ASN A 735 2.40 -26.98 31.67
N HIS A 736 2.09 -25.89 32.38
CA HIS A 736 1.59 -24.66 31.78
C HIS A 736 2.47 -24.23 30.60
N GLY A 737 1.81 -23.98 29.46
CA GLY A 737 2.48 -23.51 28.26
C GLY A 737 2.57 -21.99 28.22
N ASP A 738 3.42 -21.49 27.32
CA ASP A 738 3.53 -20.06 27.04
C ASP A 738 2.39 -19.66 26.10
N LEU A 739 1.51 -18.78 26.58
CA LEU A 739 0.46 -18.18 25.76
C LEU A 739 1.07 -17.04 24.94
N ILE A 740 1.01 -17.17 23.63
CA ILE A 740 1.58 -16.22 22.67
C ILE A 740 0.45 -15.52 21.95
N CYS A 741 0.51 -14.19 21.90
CA CYS A 741 -0.40 -13.35 21.15
C CYS A 741 0.34 -12.74 19.96
N GLY A 742 -0.01 -13.18 18.75
CA GLY A 742 0.51 -12.64 17.50
C GLY A 742 -0.43 -11.61 16.89
N MET A 743 0.06 -10.93 15.87
CA MET A 743 -0.74 -10.04 15.02
C MET A 743 -0.65 -10.50 13.59
N GLU A 744 -1.76 -10.41 12.87
CA GLU A 744 -1.80 -10.61 11.44
C GLU A 744 -2.72 -9.58 10.78
N SER A 745 -2.42 -9.26 9.53
CA SER A 745 -3.20 -8.40 8.66
C SER A 745 -4.37 -9.18 8.03
N TYR A 746 -5.59 -8.70 8.27
CA TYR A 746 -6.81 -9.25 7.68
C TYR A 746 -7.44 -8.27 6.72
N THR A 747 -8.12 -8.77 5.70
CA THR A 747 -8.97 -8.00 4.79
C THR A 747 -10.45 -8.23 5.13
N PRO A 748 -11.36 -7.34 4.71
CA PRO A 748 -12.80 -7.49 4.97
C PRO A 748 -13.46 -8.76 4.39
N ASP A 749 -12.82 -9.41 3.43
CA ASP A 749 -13.38 -10.52 2.64
C ASP A 749 -12.60 -11.84 2.77
N LYS A 750 -11.64 -11.91 3.70
CA LYS A 750 -10.79 -13.09 3.96
C LYS A 750 -9.85 -13.48 2.80
N LEU A 751 -9.72 -12.66 1.75
CA LEU A 751 -8.82 -12.91 0.63
C LEU A 751 -7.59 -11.99 0.68
N PRO A 752 -6.39 -12.49 0.34
CA PRO A 752 -5.19 -11.65 0.30
C PRO A 752 -5.33 -10.51 -0.71
N THR A 753 -4.48 -9.49 -0.58
CA THR A 753 -4.50 -8.33 -1.46
C THR A 753 -3.16 -8.15 -2.18
N ILE A 754 -3.20 -8.13 -3.50
CA ILE A 754 -2.08 -7.84 -4.40
C ILE A 754 -2.46 -6.86 -5.51
N GLY A 755 -1.49 -6.15 -6.08
CA GLY A 755 -1.68 -5.36 -7.31
C GLY A 755 -1.32 -3.88 -7.15
N GLU A 756 -1.48 -3.13 -8.24
CA GLU A 756 -1.19 -1.69 -8.30
C GLU A 756 -2.33 -0.88 -7.68
N SER A 757 -2.03 0.02 -6.75
CA SER A 757 -3.01 0.90 -6.12
C SER A 757 -3.56 1.93 -7.10
N SER A 758 -4.87 2.16 -7.07
CA SER A 758 -5.49 3.21 -7.88
C SER A 758 -5.14 4.64 -7.43
N GLN A 759 -4.59 4.79 -6.22
CA GLN A 759 -4.21 6.07 -5.64
C GLN A 759 -2.84 6.57 -6.15
N ALA A 760 -1.95 5.68 -6.58
CA ALA A 760 -0.63 6.04 -7.07
C ALA A 760 -0.08 4.99 -8.07
N LYS A 761 0.33 5.47 -9.26
CA LYS A 761 0.91 4.64 -10.32
C LYS A 761 2.30 4.16 -9.92
N GLY A 762 2.58 2.87 -10.12
CA GLY A 762 3.84 2.24 -9.68
C GLY A 762 3.89 1.87 -8.19
N TYR A 763 2.84 2.16 -7.41
CA TYR A 763 2.72 1.70 -6.02
C TYR A 763 1.92 0.39 -5.97
N TYR A 764 2.59 -0.71 -5.67
CA TYR A 764 1.99 -2.03 -5.54
C TYR A 764 1.81 -2.41 -4.07
N VAL A 765 0.84 -3.26 -3.81
CA VAL A 765 0.54 -3.82 -2.49
C VAL A 765 0.68 -5.34 -2.54
N MET A 766 1.17 -5.94 -1.46
CA MET A 766 1.15 -7.39 -1.21
C MET A 766 0.96 -7.65 0.30
N CYS A 767 -0.28 -7.58 0.78
CA CYS A 767 -0.60 -7.61 2.21
C CYS A 767 -1.95 -8.30 2.50
N GLY A 768 -2.39 -8.25 3.77
CA GLY A 768 -3.69 -8.76 4.17
C GLY A 768 -3.79 -10.28 4.05
N MET A 769 -2.77 -11.00 4.54
CA MET A 769 -2.63 -12.44 4.28
C MET A 769 -3.63 -13.32 5.05
N ASN A 770 -4.50 -12.74 5.88
CA ASN A 770 -5.63 -13.40 6.54
C ASN A 770 -5.25 -14.68 7.31
N GLY A 771 -4.12 -14.66 8.01
CA GLY A 771 -3.62 -15.82 8.78
C GLY A 771 -2.97 -16.92 7.93
N GLN A 772 -2.86 -16.73 6.62
CA GLN A 772 -2.47 -17.78 5.66
C GLN A 772 -1.25 -17.37 4.81
N GLY A 773 -0.41 -16.46 5.34
CA GLY A 773 0.74 -15.89 4.64
C GLY A 773 1.70 -16.94 4.12
N LEU A 774 2.08 -17.93 4.92
CA LEU A 774 2.96 -19.01 4.46
C LEU A 774 2.33 -19.79 3.30
N SER A 775 1.06 -20.16 3.43
CA SER A 775 0.33 -20.94 2.42
C SER A 775 0.25 -20.24 1.05
N LEU A 776 0.22 -18.90 1.01
CA LEU A 776 -0.09 -18.13 -0.20
C LEU A 776 1.06 -17.25 -0.74
N ALA A 777 2.04 -16.87 0.09
CA ALA A 777 3.04 -15.86 -0.26
C ALA A 777 3.87 -16.21 -1.50
N GLY A 778 4.35 -17.44 -1.64
CA GLY A 778 5.12 -17.86 -2.82
C GLY A 778 4.35 -17.70 -4.13
N GLY A 779 3.12 -18.22 -4.20
CA GLY A 779 2.26 -18.10 -5.38
C GLY A 779 1.82 -16.67 -5.67
N LEU A 780 1.47 -15.89 -4.64
CA LEU A 780 1.10 -14.48 -4.79
C LEU A 780 2.28 -13.62 -5.25
N ALA A 781 3.48 -13.87 -4.74
CA ALA A 781 4.70 -13.22 -5.18
C ALA A 781 5.00 -13.52 -6.66
N LYS A 782 4.79 -14.75 -7.09
CA LYS A 782 4.89 -15.13 -8.51
C LYS A 782 3.91 -14.32 -9.37
N LEU A 783 2.63 -14.29 -9.00
CA LEU A 783 1.60 -13.51 -9.69
C LEU A 783 1.94 -12.02 -9.77
N LEU A 784 2.33 -11.41 -8.65
CA LEU A 784 2.69 -10.00 -8.61
C LEU A 784 3.94 -9.71 -9.44
N SER A 785 4.93 -10.62 -9.46
CA SER A 785 6.10 -10.49 -10.32
C SER A 785 5.75 -10.51 -11.82
N GLU A 786 4.75 -11.30 -12.22
CA GLU A 786 4.22 -11.33 -13.59
C GLU A 786 3.50 -10.02 -13.91
N ILE A 787 2.72 -9.46 -12.98
CA ILE A 787 2.06 -8.17 -13.17
C ILE A 787 3.09 -7.04 -13.33
N ILE A 788 4.10 -6.96 -12.45
CA ILE A 788 5.12 -5.92 -12.50
C ILE A 788 5.97 -6.04 -13.78
N CYS A 789 6.32 -7.27 -14.20
CA CYS A 789 7.21 -7.46 -15.36
C CYS A 789 6.47 -7.46 -16.71
N ASP A 790 5.30 -8.09 -16.79
CA ASP A 790 4.60 -8.38 -18.04
C ASP A 790 3.30 -7.57 -18.19
N GLY A 791 2.86 -6.89 -17.13
CA GLY A 791 1.59 -6.14 -17.09
C GLY A 791 0.34 -7.01 -17.00
N VAL A 792 0.49 -8.33 -16.87
CA VAL A 792 -0.61 -9.31 -16.79
C VAL A 792 -0.16 -10.56 -16.01
N ALA A 793 -1.04 -11.08 -15.16
CA ALA A 793 -0.85 -12.36 -14.50
C ALA A 793 -1.15 -13.52 -15.46
N LYS A 794 -0.24 -14.50 -15.53
CA LYS A 794 -0.35 -15.71 -16.36
C LYS A 794 -0.60 -16.95 -15.53
N THR A 795 -0.19 -16.96 -14.26
CA THR A 795 -0.34 -18.12 -13.38
C THR A 795 -1.80 -18.37 -12.95
N ALA A 796 -2.56 -17.33 -12.62
CA ALA A 796 -3.97 -17.43 -12.18
C ALA A 796 -4.67 -16.07 -12.33
N ASP A 797 -6.02 -16.05 -12.28
CA ASP A 797 -6.77 -14.80 -12.24
C ASP A 797 -6.60 -14.09 -10.90
N VAL A 798 -6.21 -12.82 -10.96
CA VAL A 798 -5.96 -11.99 -9.77
C VAL A 798 -7.17 -11.20 -9.33
N THR A 799 -8.25 -11.20 -10.12
CA THR A 799 -9.45 -10.40 -9.89
C THR A 799 -9.96 -10.38 -8.44
N ARG A 800 -9.98 -11.54 -7.79
CA ARG A 800 -10.50 -11.69 -6.41
C ARG A 800 -9.51 -11.30 -5.32
N VAL A 801 -8.24 -11.14 -5.67
CA VAL A 801 -7.15 -10.72 -4.77
C VAL A 801 -6.61 -9.35 -5.16
N ASP A 802 -7.16 -8.73 -6.20
CA ASP A 802 -6.76 -7.43 -6.71
C ASP A 802 -7.05 -6.35 -5.66
N VAL A 803 -6.12 -5.41 -5.46
CA VAL A 803 -6.27 -4.30 -4.52
C VAL A 803 -7.43 -3.38 -4.90
N GLY A 804 -7.72 -3.23 -6.19
CA GLY A 804 -8.82 -2.44 -6.72
C GLY A 804 -10.19 -3.12 -6.58
N ARG A 805 -10.31 -4.30 -5.97
CA ARG A 805 -11.63 -4.86 -5.65
C ARG A 805 -12.33 -4.10 -4.52
N PHE A 806 -11.57 -3.34 -3.74
CA PHE A 806 -12.08 -2.48 -2.68
C PHE A 806 -12.16 -1.02 -3.13
N ILE A 807 -13.19 -0.33 -2.65
CA ILE A 807 -13.30 1.14 -2.65
C ILE A 807 -12.86 1.74 -1.31
N ASP A 808 -12.66 3.05 -1.26
CA ASP A 808 -12.26 3.83 -0.06
C ASP A 808 -13.03 3.48 1.21
N LEU A 809 -14.33 3.16 1.10
CA LEU A 809 -15.17 2.72 2.22
C LEU A 809 -14.52 1.58 3.01
N HIS A 810 -13.96 0.58 2.32
CA HIS A 810 -13.41 -0.62 2.95
C HIS A 810 -12.03 -0.37 3.57
N ALA A 811 -11.37 0.73 3.23
CA ALA A 811 -10.12 1.16 3.84
C ALA A 811 -10.35 2.04 5.09
N ASN A 812 -11.60 2.36 5.42
CA ASN A 812 -11.94 3.11 6.62
C ASN A 812 -11.58 2.31 7.89
N SER A 813 -10.86 2.95 8.82
CA SER A 813 -10.39 2.28 10.04
C SER A 813 -11.52 1.76 10.93
N GLN A 814 -12.65 2.46 11.05
CA GLN A 814 -13.77 1.99 11.88
C GLN A 814 -14.46 0.78 11.26
N TYR A 815 -14.67 0.82 9.94
CA TYR A 815 -15.17 -0.33 9.19
C TYR A 815 -14.29 -1.56 9.43
N LEU A 816 -12.97 -1.39 9.31
CA LEU A 816 -12.01 -2.46 9.51
C LEU A 816 -11.98 -2.96 10.97
N ILE A 817 -11.97 -2.06 11.95
CA ILE A 817 -11.98 -2.41 13.38
C ILE A 817 -13.19 -3.30 13.73
N GLU A 818 -14.35 -3.00 13.15
CA GLU A 818 -15.56 -3.81 13.36
C GLU A 818 -15.53 -5.13 12.58
N ARG A 819 -15.08 -5.13 11.31
CA ARG A 819 -15.17 -6.30 10.42
C ARG A 819 -14.07 -7.32 10.61
N THR A 820 -12.83 -6.91 10.82
CA THR A 820 -11.69 -7.83 10.80
C THR A 820 -11.68 -8.89 11.92
N PRO A 821 -12.20 -8.63 13.15
CA PRO A 821 -12.28 -9.68 14.17
C PRO A 821 -13.20 -10.84 13.76
N GLU A 822 -14.34 -10.54 13.14
CA GLU A 822 -15.25 -11.55 12.59
C GLU A 822 -14.54 -12.40 11.52
N ILE A 823 -13.84 -11.76 10.58
CA ILE A 823 -13.11 -12.47 9.52
C ILE A 823 -11.97 -13.33 10.07
N ALA A 824 -11.20 -12.81 11.02
CA ALA A 824 -10.10 -13.53 11.62
C ALA A 824 -10.57 -14.79 12.39
N ALA A 825 -11.75 -14.74 13.00
CA ALA A 825 -12.38 -15.89 13.64
C ALA A 825 -12.67 -17.03 12.66
N GLN A 826 -12.79 -16.69 11.38
CA GLN A 826 -13.14 -17.62 10.31
C GLN A 826 -11.93 -18.25 9.63
N THR A 827 -10.69 -18.03 10.11
CA THR A 827 -9.44 -18.48 9.46
C THR A 827 -9.50 -19.94 8.95
N TYR A 828 -9.94 -20.89 9.78
CA TYR A 828 -10.05 -22.30 9.42
C TYR A 828 -11.49 -22.77 9.11
N MET A 829 -12.45 -21.86 9.10
CA MET A 829 -13.81 -22.17 8.66
C MET A 829 -13.89 -22.09 7.13
N ASN A 830 -14.46 -23.12 6.51
CA ASN A 830 -14.76 -23.11 5.08
C ASN A 830 -16.09 -22.42 4.84
N LEU A 831 -16.01 -21.11 4.59
CA LEU A 831 -17.17 -20.27 4.31
C LEU A 831 -17.65 -20.46 2.88
N TYR A 832 -18.95 -20.32 2.68
CA TYR A 832 -19.54 -20.28 1.35
C TYR A 832 -19.63 -18.87 0.80
N SER A 833 -19.79 -18.76 -0.52
CA SER A 833 -19.98 -17.48 -1.20
C SER A 833 -21.24 -16.73 -0.75
N SER A 834 -22.22 -17.41 -0.14
CA SER A 834 -23.43 -16.81 0.41
C SER A 834 -23.29 -16.29 1.84
N HIS A 835 -22.16 -16.55 2.51
CA HIS A 835 -21.96 -16.12 3.90
C HIS A 835 -22.14 -14.60 4.03
N GLN A 836 -23.00 -14.19 4.97
CA GLN A 836 -23.28 -12.80 5.30
C GLN A 836 -22.67 -12.47 6.65
N CYS A 837 -21.77 -11.49 6.65
CA CYS A 837 -21.17 -11.01 7.88
C CYS A 837 -22.18 -10.24 8.74
N HIS A 838 -22.02 -10.35 10.06
CA HIS A 838 -22.90 -9.70 11.04
C HIS A 838 -22.39 -8.33 11.50
N THR A 839 -21.11 -8.03 11.30
CA THR A 839 -20.47 -6.74 11.66
C THR A 839 -20.39 -5.75 10.49
N ALA A 840 -20.20 -4.45 10.77
CA ALA A 840 -19.95 -3.40 9.77
C ALA A 840 -21.01 -3.35 8.64
N ARG A 841 -22.29 -3.26 9.03
CA ARG A 841 -23.47 -3.26 8.14
C ARG A 841 -24.15 -1.88 8.07
N ASN A 842 -25.10 -1.72 7.15
CA ASN A 842 -25.89 -0.48 6.94
C ASN A 842 -25.06 0.75 6.52
N LEU A 843 -24.02 0.57 5.70
CA LEU A 843 -23.13 1.66 5.27
C LEU A 843 -23.61 2.34 4.00
N ARG A 844 -24.03 1.57 3.00
CA ARG A 844 -24.64 2.07 1.76
C ARG A 844 -26.04 1.49 1.66
N MET A 845 -27.03 2.37 1.61
CA MET A 845 -28.45 1.99 1.50
C MET A 845 -29.08 2.80 0.39
N ALA A 846 -29.94 2.16 -0.40
CA ALA A 846 -30.81 2.91 -1.30
C ALA A 846 -31.77 3.78 -0.45
N PRO A 847 -32.19 4.96 -0.95
CA PRO A 847 -33.22 5.80 -0.31
C PRO A 847 -34.52 5.09 0.07
N ILE A 848 -34.79 3.93 -0.53
CA ILE A 848 -35.97 3.08 -0.32
C ILE A 848 -35.74 1.93 0.67
N TYR A 849 -34.56 1.83 1.30
CA TYR A 849 -34.19 0.72 2.17
C TYR A 849 -35.21 0.46 3.29
N HIS A 850 -35.68 1.51 3.97
CA HIS A 850 -36.64 1.35 5.06
C HIS A 850 -38.00 0.84 4.56
N GLN A 851 -38.45 1.31 3.40
CA GLN A 851 -39.67 0.79 2.76
C GLN A 851 -39.52 -0.69 2.39
N LEU A 852 -38.36 -1.10 1.86
CA LEU A 852 -38.09 -2.51 1.53
C LEU A 852 -38.03 -3.38 2.80
N ARG A 853 -37.40 -2.88 3.88
CA ARG A 853 -37.40 -3.54 5.20
C ARG A 853 -38.82 -3.76 5.70
N ASP A 854 -39.65 -2.72 5.63
CA ASP A 854 -41.03 -2.76 6.12
C ASP A 854 -41.93 -3.62 5.22
N ALA A 855 -41.58 -3.76 3.93
CA ALA A 855 -42.16 -4.74 3.01
C ALA A 855 -41.69 -6.19 3.27
N GLY A 856 -40.78 -6.41 4.23
CA GLY A 856 -40.36 -7.74 4.66
C GLY A 856 -39.03 -8.22 4.10
N ALA A 857 -38.24 -7.36 3.44
CA ALA A 857 -36.92 -7.71 2.94
C ALA A 857 -36.04 -8.34 4.03
N VAL A 858 -35.25 -9.34 3.65
CA VAL A 858 -34.10 -9.85 4.41
C VAL A 858 -32.85 -9.47 3.63
N PHE A 859 -31.94 -8.72 4.25
CA PHE A 859 -30.81 -8.07 3.57
C PHE A 859 -29.49 -8.83 3.74
N GLY A 860 -28.78 -8.98 2.63
CA GLY A 860 -27.35 -9.29 2.58
C GLY A 860 -26.54 -8.08 2.14
N GLU A 861 -25.22 -8.18 2.20
CA GLU A 861 -24.29 -7.09 1.92
C GLU A 861 -23.29 -7.44 0.82
N ILE A 862 -23.12 -6.55 -0.17
CA ILE A 862 -21.98 -6.57 -1.10
C ILE A 862 -21.52 -5.13 -1.37
N MET A 863 -20.21 -4.87 -1.29
CA MET A 863 -19.58 -3.55 -1.55
C MET A 863 -20.13 -2.43 -0.66
N GLY A 864 -20.55 -2.78 0.57
CA GLY A 864 -21.19 -1.93 1.56
C GLY A 864 -22.69 -1.73 1.35
N TYR A 865 -23.27 -2.22 0.25
CA TYR A 865 -24.70 -2.08 -0.04
C TYR A 865 -25.54 -3.15 0.67
N GLU A 866 -26.56 -2.71 1.39
CA GLU A 866 -27.65 -3.59 1.85
C GLU A 866 -28.58 -3.92 0.68
N ARG A 867 -28.74 -5.20 0.37
CA ARG A 867 -29.53 -5.71 -0.77
C ARG A 867 -30.54 -6.77 -0.33
N PRO A 868 -31.82 -6.66 -0.70
CA PRO A 868 -32.81 -7.70 -0.42
C PRO A 868 -32.40 -9.04 -1.06
N LEU A 869 -32.24 -10.09 -0.27
CA LEU A 869 -31.99 -11.45 -0.73
C LEU A 869 -33.31 -12.15 -1.08
N TRP A 870 -34.31 -11.99 -0.20
CA TRP A 870 -35.71 -12.41 -0.36
C TRP A 870 -36.60 -11.55 0.55
N PHE A 871 -37.92 -11.76 0.47
CA PHE A 871 -38.95 -11.07 1.26
C PHE A 871 -39.77 -12.08 2.07
N GLU A 872 -40.07 -11.74 3.32
CA GLU A 872 -40.97 -12.54 4.15
C GLU A 872 -42.44 -12.26 3.82
N LYS A 873 -43.27 -13.30 3.89
CA LYS A 873 -44.72 -13.19 3.66
C LYS A 873 -45.43 -12.34 4.72
N SER A 874 -44.95 -12.39 5.95
CA SER A 874 -45.53 -11.68 7.10
C SER A 874 -44.49 -10.71 7.66
N PRO A 875 -44.33 -9.51 7.06
CA PRO A 875 -43.35 -8.54 7.52
C PRO A 875 -43.60 -8.15 8.98
N LYS A 876 -42.52 -8.01 9.74
CA LYS A 876 -42.56 -7.47 11.11
C LYS A 876 -41.80 -6.14 11.11
N PRO A 877 -42.50 -5.00 11.07
CA PRO A 877 -41.86 -3.69 11.05
C PRO A 877 -40.87 -3.52 12.22
N GLY A 878 -39.72 -2.91 11.95
CA GLY A 878 -38.68 -2.67 12.95
C GLY A 878 -37.85 -3.89 13.38
N ARG A 879 -38.07 -5.09 12.81
CA ARG A 879 -37.18 -6.23 13.05
C ARG A 879 -35.76 -5.98 12.52
N ASN A 880 -34.76 -6.61 13.12
CA ASN A 880 -33.47 -6.76 12.46
C ASN A 880 -33.66 -7.63 11.22
N ALA A 881 -33.47 -7.04 10.05
CA ALA A 881 -33.69 -7.67 8.75
C ALA A 881 -32.39 -8.15 8.11
N LEU A 882 -31.25 -8.01 8.79
CA LEU A 882 -29.95 -8.40 8.25
C LEU A 882 -29.77 -9.91 8.40
N LEU A 883 -29.50 -10.60 7.29
CA LEU A 883 -29.04 -11.98 7.33
C LEU A 883 -27.63 -12.03 7.93
N GLN A 884 -27.40 -13.05 8.76
CA GLN A 884 -26.12 -13.34 9.39
C GLN A 884 -25.81 -14.82 9.20
N GLY A 885 -24.58 -15.15 8.82
CA GLY A 885 -24.16 -16.51 8.55
C GLY A 885 -24.53 -16.98 7.14
N GLN A 886 -24.78 -18.28 7.01
CA GLN A 886 -24.99 -18.95 5.72
C GLN A 886 -26.13 -19.97 5.84
N ASP A 887 -26.74 -20.31 4.70
CA ASP A 887 -27.84 -21.26 4.65
C ASP A 887 -27.41 -22.69 5.02
N ALA A 888 -28.37 -23.49 5.52
CA ALA A 888 -28.20 -24.92 5.70
C ALA A 888 -27.91 -25.60 4.35
N LEU A 889 -27.09 -26.65 4.39
CA LEU A 889 -26.57 -27.32 3.20
C LEU A 889 -27.32 -28.59 2.82
N ILE A 890 -28.06 -29.15 3.77
CA ILE A 890 -28.91 -30.30 3.59
C ILE A 890 -30.34 -29.85 3.83
N GLY A 891 -31.22 -30.37 2.99
CA GLY A 891 -32.63 -30.06 3.01
C GLY A 891 -32.94 -28.69 2.46
N LYS A 892 -34.23 -28.45 2.31
CA LYS A 892 -34.74 -27.27 1.64
C LYS A 892 -34.37 -26.00 2.43
N PRO A 893 -33.67 -25.02 1.82
CA PRO A 893 -33.31 -23.77 2.50
C PRO A 893 -34.55 -23.00 2.97
N GLU A 894 -34.42 -22.23 4.06
CA GLU A 894 -35.54 -21.47 4.65
C GLU A 894 -36.19 -20.49 3.64
N TRP A 895 -35.36 -19.88 2.80
CA TRP A 895 -35.80 -18.93 1.78
C TRP A 895 -36.54 -19.59 0.61
N PHE A 896 -36.47 -20.91 0.43
CA PHE A 896 -36.93 -21.59 -0.80
C PHE A 896 -38.38 -21.28 -1.15
N ASP A 897 -39.31 -21.43 -0.21
CA ASP A 897 -40.73 -21.21 -0.47
C ASP A 897 -41.07 -19.73 -0.69
N ARG A 898 -40.25 -18.80 -0.17
CA ARG A 898 -40.39 -17.35 -0.39
C ARG A 898 -39.91 -17.00 -1.80
N VAL A 899 -38.70 -17.41 -2.13
CA VAL A 899 -38.09 -17.24 -3.45
C VAL A 899 -38.91 -17.91 -4.54
N SER A 900 -39.55 -19.06 -4.27
CA SER A 900 -40.48 -19.70 -5.22
C SER A 900 -41.67 -18.79 -5.56
N SER A 901 -42.24 -18.11 -4.57
CA SER A 901 -43.36 -17.19 -4.77
C SER A 901 -42.93 -15.91 -5.50
N GLU A 902 -41.78 -15.36 -5.15
CA GLU A 902 -41.19 -14.21 -5.85
C GLU A 902 -40.87 -14.55 -7.30
N TYR A 903 -40.27 -15.72 -7.54
CA TYR A 903 -39.97 -16.25 -8.86
C TYR A 903 -41.25 -16.37 -9.71
N GLU A 904 -42.30 -16.96 -9.16
CA GLU A 904 -43.60 -17.07 -9.83
C GLU A 904 -44.17 -15.69 -10.19
N ALA A 905 -44.08 -14.70 -9.29
CA ALA A 905 -44.51 -13.34 -9.60
C ALA A 905 -43.73 -12.73 -10.78
N CYS A 906 -42.41 -12.95 -10.84
CA CYS A 906 -41.57 -12.49 -11.95
C CYS A 906 -41.88 -13.19 -13.28
N ARG A 907 -42.33 -14.45 -13.24
CA ARG A 907 -42.67 -15.24 -14.44
C ARG A 907 -44.08 -14.98 -14.95
N GLU A 908 -45.03 -14.84 -14.04
CA GLU A 908 -46.46 -14.91 -14.35
C GLU A 908 -47.18 -13.56 -14.18
N ARG A 909 -46.57 -12.58 -13.49
CA ARG A 909 -47.18 -11.28 -13.16
C ARG A 909 -46.17 -10.14 -13.29
N VAL A 910 -45.83 -9.48 -12.19
CA VAL A 910 -44.76 -8.50 -12.11
C VAL A 910 -44.02 -8.61 -10.79
N GLY A 911 -42.70 -8.75 -10.88
CA GLY A 911 -41.74 -8.66 -9.79
C GLY A 911 -41.02 -7.32 -9.78
N LEU A 912 -40.70 -6.81 -8.59
CA LEU A 912 -39.91 -5.59 -8.38
C LEU A 912 -38.62 -5.93 -7.63
N ILE A 913 -37.47 -5.73 -8.25
CA ILE A 913 -36.15 -6.02 -7.68
C ILE A 913 -35.35 -4.72 -7.51
N ASP A 914 -34.75 -4.51 -6.34
CA ASP A 914 -33.78 -3.44 -6.12
C ASP A 914 -32.41 -3.80 -6.71
N MET A 915 -31.97 -3.06 -7.72
CA MET A 915 -30.71 -3.23 -8.43
C MET A 915 -29.73 -2.08 -8.17
N SER A 916 -29.98 -1.27 -7.13
CA SER A 916 -29.22 -0.05 -6.82
C SER A 916 -27.73 -0.29 -6.58
N SER A 917 -27.31 -1.52 -6.27
CA SER A 917 -25.91 -1.84 -6.00
C SER A 917 -25.03 -2.00 -7.25
N PHE A 918 -25.59 -2.12 -8.47
CA PHE A 918 -24.76 -2.24 -9.68
C PHE A 918 -23.88 -1.00 -9.86
N SER A 919 -22.66 -1.18 -10.37
CA SER A 919 -21.75 -0.06 -10.65
C SER A 919 -22.25 0.71 -11.87
N LYS A 920 -22.18 2.04 -11.82
CA LYS A 920 -22.75 2.93 -12.84
C LYS A 920 -21.76 4.04 -13.19
N TYR A 921 -21.60 4.33 -14.47
CA TYR A 921 -20.69 5.37 -14.94
C TYR A 921 -21.33 6.23 -16.02
N ASP A 922 -21.14 7.55 -15.91
CA ASP A 922 -21.37 8.48 -17.01
C ASP A 922 -20.05 8.66 -17.79
N ILE A 923 -20.11 8.46 -19.10
CA ILE A 923 -18.96 8.56 -20.02
C ILE A 923 -19.26 9.63 -21.06
N THR A 924 -18.44 10.67 -21.11
CA THR A 924 -18.65 11.83 -21.98
C THR A 924 -17.35 12.30 -22.64
N GLY A 925 -17.47 13.04 -23.74
CA GLY A 925 -16.34 13.67 -24.41
C GLY A 925 -16.29 13.36 -25.92
N PRO A 926 -15.62 14.20 -26.71
CA PRO A 926 -15.64 14.09 -28.18
C PRO A 926 -15.10 12.76 -28.71
N ASP A 927 -14.24 12.07 -27.95
CA ASP A 927 -13.65 10.79 -28.35
C ASP A 927 -14.36 9.56 -27.75
N SER A 928 -15.51 9.72 -27.08
CA SER A 928 -16.17 8.61 -26.37
C SER A 928 -16.51 7.41 -27.26
N VAL A 929 -16.99 7.65 -28.48
CA VAL A 929 -17.31 6.57 -29.44
C VAL A 929 -16.05 5.80 -29.83
N LYS A 930 -14.99 6.52 -30.23
CA LYS A 930 -13.69 5.93 -30.61
C LYS A 930 -13.10 5.10 -29.46
N PHE A 931 -13.15 5.65 -28.25
CA PHE A 931 -12.66 5.00 -27.04
C PHE A 931 -13.42 3.70 -26.74
N LEU A 932 -14.75 3.76 -26.67
CA LEU A 932 -15.58 2.60 -26.34
C LEU A 932 -15.58 1.55 -27.47
N GLN A 933 -15.46 1.95 -28.73
CA GLN A 933 -15.29 1.03 -29.85
C GLN A 933 -14.01 0.19 -29.74
N TYR A 934 -12.94 0.74 -29.17
CA TYR A 934 -11.70 0.00 -28.96
C TYR A 934 -11.71 -0.83 -27.67
N LEU A 935 -12.37 -0.33 -26.62
CA LEU A 935 -12.39 -0.97 -25.30
C LEU A 935 -13.33 -2.17 -25.23
N CYS A 936 -14.47 -2.09 -25.91
CA CYS A 936 -15.51 -3.13 -25.91
C CYS A 936 -15.42 -4.01 -27.16
N SER A 937 -15.91 -5.25 -27.11
CA SER A 937 -15.92 -6.17 -28.27
C SER A 937 -17.12 -5.99 -29.21
N ALA A 938 -18.23 -5.42 -28.75
CA ALA A 938 -19.43 -5.20 -29.59
C ALA A 938 -19.36 -3.84 -30.31
N ASN A 939 -20.10 -3.69 -31.40
CA ASN A 939 -20.30 -2.37 -32.00
C ASN A 939 -21.10 -1.47 -31.04
N VAL A 940 -20.48 -0.38 -30.58
CA VAL A 940 -21.15 0.60 -29.69
C VAL A 940 -21.55 1.88 -30.43
N ASP A 941 -21.11 2.03 -31.68
CA ASP A 941 -21.52 3.14 -32.55
C ASP A 941 -22.88 2.85 -33.19
N GLU A 942 -23.89 2.77 -32.34
CA GLU A 942 -25.29 2.55 -32.68
C GLU A 942 -26.09 3.84 -32.50
N PRO A 943 -27.27 4.01 -33.12
CA PRO A 943 -28.07 5.23 -32.94
C PRO A 943 -28.31 5.60 -31.47
N VAL A 944 -28.45 6.89 -31.18
CA VAL A 944 -28.82 7.38 -29.83
C VAL A 944 -30.11 6.71 -29.36
N GLY A 945 -30.16 6.33 -28.08
CA GLY A 945 -31.21 5.52 -27.48
C GLY A 945 -31.01 4.01 -27.61
N THR A 946 -29.91 3.55 -28.23
CA THR A 946 -29.54 2.12 -28.24
C THR A 946 -28.77 1.73 -27.00
N THR A 947 -29.05 0.54 -26.50
CA THR A 947 -28.32 -0.11 -25.41
C THR A 947 -27.60 -1.35 -25.92
N VAL A 948 -26.31 -1.48 -25.67
CA VAL A 948 -25.47 -2.59 -26.12
C VAL A 948 -24.95 -3.35 -24.91
N TYR A 949 -25.23 -4.65 -24.85
CA TYR A 949 -24.54 -5.55 -23.93
C TYR A 949 -23.22 -6.01 -24.55
N THR A 950 -22.11 -5.78 -23.86
CA THR A 950 -20.76 -6.02 -24.40
C THR A 950 -19.77 -6.39 -23.29
N GLY A 951 -18.63 -6.96 -23.68
CA GLY A 951 -17.50 -7.20 -22.77
C GLY A 951 -16.32 -6.32 -23.10
N MET A 952 -15.55 -5.97 -22.07
CA MET A 952 -14.19 -5.45 -22.23
C MET A 952 -13.22 -6.61 -22.05
N GLN A 953 -12.38 -6.87 -23.06
CA GLN A 953 -11.42 -7.95 -23.01
C GLN A 953 -10.00 -7.45 -22.72
N HIS A 954 -9.16 -8.32 -22.14
CA HIS A 954 -7.71 -8.12 -22.15
C HIS A 954 -7.08 -8.79 -23.37
N LYS A 955 -5.77 -8.61 -23.56
CA LYS A 955 -5.04 -9.05 -24.76
C LYS A 955 -5.13 -10.54 -25.07
N MET A 956 -5.43 -11.40 -24.08
CA MET A 956 -5.59 -12.85 -24.28
C MET A 956 -7.06 -13.25 -24.52
N GLY A 957 -7.97 -12.28 -24.68
CA GLY A 957 -9.38 -12.52 -25.05
C GLY A 957 -10.35 -12.74 -23.89
N GLY A 958 -9.86 -12.86 -22.65
CA GLY A 958 -10.72 -13.05 -21.47
C GLY A 958 -11.40 -11.75 -21.00
N TYR A 959 -12.47 -11.87 -20.20
CA TYR A 959 -13.25 -10.72 -19.73
C TYR A 959 -12.56 -9.97 -18.59
N VAL A 960 -12.23 -8.70 -18.81
CA VAL A 960 -11.98 -7.75 -17.71
C VAL A 960 -13.29 -7.46 -16.98
N THR A 961 -14.36 -7.20 -17.74
CA THR A 961 -15.72 -7.02 -17.24
C THR A 961 -16.73 -7.29 -18.36
N ASP A 962 -17.97 -7.60 -17.99
CA ASP A 962 -19.13 -7.43 -18.87
C ASP A 962 -19.95 -6.21 -18.44
N CYS A 963 -20.61 -5.57 -19.39
CA CYS A 963 -21.34 -4.34 -19.11
C CYS A 963 -22.44 -4.07 -20.13
N THR A 964 -23.33 -3.17 -19.74
CA THR A 964 -24.37 -2.61 -20.59
C THR A 964 -24.04 -1.14 -20.85
N LEU A 965 -23.99 -0.74 -22.11
CA LEU A 965 -23.71 0.62 -22.56
C LEU A 965 -24.93 1.22 -23.25
N SER A 966 -25.51 2.27 -22.67
CA SER A 966 -26.63 3.01 -23.27
C SER A 966 -26.14 4.33 -23.85
N ARG A 967 -26.34 4.54 -25.15
CA ARG A 967 -25.96 5.78 -25.83
C ARG A 967 -27.05 6.85 -25.60
N LEU A 968 -26.78 7.81 -24.72
CA LEU A 968 -27.73 8.87 -24.35
C LEU A 968 -27.64 10.11 -25.26
N GLY A 969 -26.54 10.24 -26.01
CA GLY A 969 -26.33 11.30 -26.98
C GLY A 969 -25.18 10.94 -27.92
N GLU A 970 -24.83 11.84 -28.84
CA GLU A 970 -23.77 11.59 -29.83
C GLU A 970 -22.46 11.12 -29.18
N ASN A 971 -22.09 11.80 -28.08
CA ASN A 971 -20.84 11.59 -27.32
C ASN A 971 -21.11 11.42 -25.81
N LYS A 972 -22.23 10.80 -25.44
CA LYS A 972 -22.65 10.57 -24.05
C LYS A 972 -23.18 9.15 -23.88
N PHE A 973 -22.58 8.41 -22.97
CA PHE A 973 -22.94 7.03 -22.65
C PHE A 973 -23.18 6.85 -21.15
N PHE A 974 -24.12 5.98 -20.81
CA PHE A 974 -24.33 5.49 -19.46
C PHE A 974 -23.99 4.00 -19.41
N MET A 975 -23.00 3.65 -18.60
CA MET A 975 -22.49 2.30 -18.44
C MET A 975 -22.97 1.70 -17.13
N VAL A 976 -23.38 0.44 -17.17
CA VAL A 976 -23.73 -0.36 -15.99
C VAL A 976 -22.90 -1.63 -15.98
N ALA A 977 -22.27 -1.93 -14.84
CA ALA A 977 -21.36 -3.06 -14.64
C ALA A 977 -21.64 -3.77 -13.30
N PRO A 978 -21.15 -5.01 -13.10
CA PRO A 978 -21.34 -5.75 -11.85
C PRO A 978 -20.89 -4.97 -10.61
N THR A 979 -21.62 -5.09 -9.50
CA THR A 979 -21.37 -4.39 -8.23
C THR A 979 -19.91 -4.45 -7.75
N ILE A 980 -19.28 -5.63 -7.86
CA ILE A 980 -17.91 -5.88 -7.38
C ILE A 980 -16.82 -5.29 -8.31
N GLN A 981 -17.19 -4.54 -9.35
CA GLN A 981 -16.27 -3.97 -10.33
C GLN A 981 -16.12 -2.46 -10.26
N GLN A 982 -16.71 -1.81 -9.26
CA GLN A 982 -16.81 -0.36 -9.15
C GLN A 982 -15.47 0.37 -9.40
N GLU A 983 -14.41 0.01 -8.66
CA GLU A 983 -13.10 0.65 -8.81
C GLU A 983 -12.31 0.08 -10.00
N ARG A 984 -12.30 -1.24 -10.20
CA ARG A 984 -11.55 -1.91 -11.27
C ARG A 984 -11.93 -1.44 -12.67
N CYS A 985 -13.23 -1.28 -12.95
CA CYS A 985 -13.70 -0.75 -14.23
C CYS A 985 -13.23 0.69 -14.45
N LEU A 986 -13.29 1.52 -13.40
CA LEU A 986 -12.85 2.91 -13.46
C LEU A 986 -11.34 3.01 -13.75
N VAL A 987 -10.53 2.22 -13.04
CA VAL A 987 -9.08 2.13 -13.24
C VAL A 987 -8.74 1.65 -14.65
N TRP A 988 -9.44 0.61 -15.13
CA TRP A 988 -9.25 0.10 -16.48
C TRP A 988 -9.56 1.15 -17.56
N MET A 989 -10.69 1.86 -17.43
CA MET A 989 -11.05 2.93 -18.35
C MET A 989 -10.03 4.07 -18.34
N LYS A 990 -9.63 4.56 -17.16
CA LYS A 990 -8.63 5.64 -17.02
C LYS A 990 -7.29 5.26 -17.66
N LYS A 991 -6.80 4.04 -17.39
CA LYS A 991 -5.56 3.51 -17.99
C LYS A 991 -5.57 3.58 -19.52
N TRP A 992 -6.71 3.26 -20.16
CA TRP A 992 -6.81 3.29 -21.61
C TRP A 992 -7.09 4.67 -22.18
N ILE A 993 -7.73 5.57 -21.42
CA ILE A 993 -7.82 6.99 -21.78
C ILE A 993 -6.43 7.57 -21.93
N ASP A 994 -5.55 7.37 -20.94
CA ASP A 994 -4.18 7.86 -20.95
C ASP A 994 -3.36 7.23 -22.09
N ARG A 995 -3.45 5.89 -22.23
CA ARG A 995 -2.70 5.16 -23.26
C ARG A 995 -3.12 5.54 -24.69
N MET A 996 -4.40 5.87 -24.90
CA MET A 996 -4.91 6.27 -26.22
C MET A 996 -4.79 7.78 -26.47
N GLY A 997 -4.51 8.60 -25.44
CA GLY A 997 -4.46 10.06 -25.54
C GLY A 997 -5.79 10.67 -25.98
N VAL A 998 -6.93 10.10 -25.55
CA VAL A 998 -8.28 10.51 -25.95
C VAL A 998 -8.90 11.49 -24.96
N LYS A 999 -9.76 12.38 -25.44
CA LYS A 999 -10.50 13.35 -24.61
C LYS A 999 -11.83 12.74 -24.16
N VAL A 1000 -11.76 11.92 -23.12
CA VAL A 1000 -12.93 11.26 -22.51
C VAL A 1000 -12.92 11.50 -21.00
N HIS A 1001 -14.08 11.82 -20.45
CA HIS A 1001 -14.32 11.92 -19.02
C HIS A 1001 -15.22 10.76 -18.57
N VAL A 1002 -14.79 10.06 -17.53
CA VAL A 1002 -15.54 8.96 -16.91
C VAL A 1002 -15.79 9.31 -15.45
N GLN A 1003 -17.06 9.31 -15.05
CA GLN A 1003 -17.49 9.59 -13.69
C GLN A 1003 -18.22 8.38 -13.11
N ASP A 1004 -17.82 7.93 -11.92
CA ASP A 1004 -18.60 6.97 -11.14
C ASP A 1004 -19.84 7.66 -10.55
N VAL A 1005 -21.01 7.21 -10.98
CA VAL A 1005 -22.33 7.70 -10.54
C VAL A 1005 -23.12 6.59 -9.81
N THR A 1006 -22.43 5.55 -9.34
CA THR A 1006 -23.04 4.38 -8.68
C THR A 1006 -23.97 4.78 -7.54
N GLY A 1007 -23.52 5.71 -6.69
CA GLY A 1007 -24.27 6.22 -5.53
C GLY A 1007 -25.31 7.30 -5.85
N ALA A 1008 -25.41 7.78 -7.09
CA ALA A 1008 -26.34 8.84 -7.47
C ALA A 1008 -27.75 8.33 -7.82
N TYR A 1009 -27.86 7.04 -8.15
CA TYR A 1009 -29.10 6.43 -8.66
C TYR A 1009 -29.57 5.25 -7.81
N THR A 1010 -30.87 5.27 -7.49
CA THR A 1010 -31.64 4.09 -7.12
C THR A 1010 -32.03 3.37 -8.41
N ALA A 1011 -31.86 2.05 -8.48
CA ALA A 1011 -32.22 1.29 -9.67
C ALA A 1011 -33.27 0.23 -9.31
N LEU A 1012 -34.38 0.21 -10.04
CA LEU A 1012 -35.47 -0.76 -9.86
C LEU A 1012 -35.66 -1.56 -11.14
N ASP A 1013 -35.66 -2.88 -11.05
CA ASP A 1013 -35.97 -3.79 -12.16
C ASP A 1013 -37.42 -4.26 -12.02
N LEU A 1014 -38.26 -3.85 -12.97
CA LEU A 1014 -39.66 -4.25 -13.08
C LEU A 1014 -39.79 -5.34 -14.13
N ILE A 1015 -39.97 -6.58 -13.67
CA ILE A 1015 -39.88 -7.77 -14.53
C ILE A 1015 -41.15 -8.60 -14.51
N GLY A 1016 -41.48 -9.23 -15.64
CA GLY A 1016 -42.62 -10.12 -15.81
C GLY A 1016 -43.63 -9.63 -16.86
N PRO A 1017 -44.57 -10.48 -17.29
CA PRO A 1017 -45.51 -10.17 -18.37
C PRO A 1017 -46.37 -8.93 -18.11
N SER A 1018 -46.75 -8.66 -16.86
CA SER A 1018 -47.58 -7.50 -16.48
C SER A 1018 -46.78 -6.21 -16.33
N SER A 1019 -45.45 -6.26 -16.35
CA SER A 1019 -44.59 -5.07 -16.24
C SER A 1019 -44.89 -4.02 -17.31
N ARG A 1020 -45.29 -4.45 -18.51
CA ARG A 1020 -45.63 -3.57 -19.63
C ARG A 1020 -46.83 -2.68 -19.32
N TYR A 1021 -47.89 -3.26 -18.77
CA TYR A 1021 -49.12 -2.53 -18.45
C TYR A 1021 -48.88 -1.57 -17.29
N LEU A 1022 -48.22 -2.05 -16.23
CA LEU A 1022 -47.81 -1.21 -15.11
C LEU A 1022 -46.95 -0.02 -15.57
N MET A 1023 -45.94 -0.26 -16.40
CA MET A 1023 -45.09 0.80 -16.94
C MET A 1023 -45.88 1.76 -17.84
N SER A 1024 -46.85 1.27 -18.61
CA SER A 1024 -47.72 2.11 -19.43
C SER A 1024 -48.55 3.07 -18.55
N ASP A 1025 -49.08 2.60 -17.44
CA ASP A 1025 -49.93 3.41 -16.55
C ASP A 1025 -49.13 4.47 -15.80
N VAL A 1026 -47.96 4.11 -15.28
CA VAL A 1026 -47.17 5.05 -14.47
C VAL A 1026 -46.42 6.09 -15.30
N THR A 1027 -46.22 5.83 -16.60
CA THR A 1027 -45.53 6.74 -17.53
C THR A 1027 -46.46 7.49 -18.49
N GLY A 1028 -47.62 6.92 -18.81
CA GLY A 1028 -48.51 7.40 -19.87
C GLY A 1028 -47.99 7.16 -21.29
N LEU A 1029 -46.89 6.41 -21.47
CA LEU A 1029 -46.30 6.06 -22.76
C LEU A 1029 -46.68 4.63 -23.16
N ALA A 1030 -46.78 4.33 -24.45
CA ALA A 1030 -47.00 2.95 -24.87
C ALA A 1030 -45.70 2.15 -24.71
N MET A 1031 -45.74 1.11 -23.89
CA MET A 1031 -44.59 0.25 -23.61
C MET A 1031 -44.54 -0.98 -24.56
N SER A 1032 -45.11 -0.84 -25.75
CA SER A 1032 -45.18 -1.91 -26.76
C SER A 1032 -43.80 -2.20 -27.37
N THR A 1033 -43.62 -3.38 -27.97
CA THR A 1033 -42.36 -3.72 -28.66
C THR A 1033 -42.06 -2.78 -29.83
N ALA A 1034 -43.08 -2.12 -30.41
CA ALA A 1034 -42.89 -1.16 -31.49
C ALA A 1034 -42.38 0.20 -30.99
N GLU A 1035 -42.87 0.68 -29.85
CA GLU A 1035 -42.52 2.01 -29.31
C GLU A 1035 -41.33 1.97 -28.35
N PHE A 1036 -41.20 0.91 -27.55
CA PHE A 1036 -40.04 0.66 -26.69
C PHE A 1036 -39.48 -0.76 -26.94
N PRO A 1037 -38.76 -0.97 -28.07
CA PRO A 1037 -38.09 -2.23 -28.37
C PRO A 1037 -37.07 -2.66 -27.31
N THR A 1038 -36.73 -3.94 -27.25
CA THR A 1038 -35.64 -4.44 -26.39
C THR A 1038 -34.29 -3.81 -26.76
N PHE A 1039 -33.36 -3.75 -25.81
CA PHE A 1039 -32.06 -3.08 -25.99
C PHE A 1039 -32.16 -1.59 -26.37
N ARG A 1040 -33.15 -0.89 -25.82
CA ARG A 1040 -33.30 0.56 -25.91
C ARG A 1040 -33.19 1.23 -24.55
N CYS A 1041 -32.81 2.49 -24.57
CA CYS A 1041 -32.85 3.39 -23.44
C CYS A 1041 -33.60 4.66 -23.80
N GLN A 1042 -34.50 5.10 -22.92
CA GLN A 1042 -35.27 6.32 -23.07
C GLN A 1042 -35.35 7.04 -21.72
N GLU A 1043 -35.40 8.37 -21.75
CA GLU A 1043 -35.81 9.15 -20.58
C GLU A 1043 -37.33 9.25 -20.57
N ILE A 1044 -37.94 8.84 -19.46
CA ILE A 1044 -39.38 8.77 -19.25
C ILE A 1044 -39.76 9.57 -18.01
N ASN A 1045 -41.05 9.86 -17.87
CA ASN A 1045 -41.61 10.41 -16.64
C ASN A 1045 -42.32 9.29 -15.88
N ILE A 1046 -42.24 9.30 -14.55
CA ILE A 1046 -43.03 8.42 -13.69
C ILE A 1046 -43.77 9.29 -12.68
N GLY A 1047 -45.09 9.38 -12.80
CA GLY A 1047 -45.87 10.38 -12.08
C GLY A 1047 -45.40 11.81 -12.41
N MET A 1048 -44.97 12.55 -11.38
CA MET A 1048 -44.46 13.93 -11.53
C MET A 1048 -42.93 14.00 -11.65
N ALA A 1049 -42.23 12.88 -11.45
CA ALA A 1049 -40.78 12.82 -11.60
C ALA A 1049 -40.42 12.72 -13.09
N THR A 1050 -39.48 13.55 -13.53
CA THR A 1050 -39.10 13.68 -14.94
C THR A 1050 -37.67 13.23 -15.17
N GLY A 1051 -37.35 12.79 -16.39
CA GLY A 1051 -35.99 12.43 -16.78
C GLY A 1051 -35.48 11.11 -16.16
N ILE A 1052 -36.37 10.17 -15.85
CA ILE A 1052 -36.00 8.85 -15.33
C ILE A 1052 -35.50 8.00 -16.49
N ARG A 1053 -34.31 7.41 -16.37
CA ARG A 1053 -33.77 6.57 -17.44
C ARG A 1053 -34.37 5.17 -17.34
N ALA A 1054 -35.13 4.74 -18.33
CA ALA A 1054 -35.58 3.36 -18.48
C ALA A 1054 -34.69 2.64 -19.49
N ILE A 1055 -34.27 1.42 -19.15
CA ILE A 1055 -33.50 0.54 -20.03
C ILE A 1055 -34.26 -0.78 -20.18
N SER A 1056 -34.62 -1.14 -21.41
CA SER A 1056 -35.36 -2.37 -21.73
C SER A 1056 -34.43 -3.59 -21.86
N VAL A 1057 -33.61 -3.80 -20.83
CA VAL A 1057 -32.69 -4.95 -20.70
C VAL A 1057 -32.74 -5.38 -19.24
N THR A 1058 -33.13 -6.63 -18.99
CA THR A 1058 -33.19 -7.22 -17.64
C THR A 1058 -32.05 -8.20 -17.45
N HIS A 1059 -31.61 -8.37 -16.20
CA HIS A 1059 -30.49 -9.27 -15.87
C HIS A 1059 -30.89 -10.75 -15.77
N CYS A 1060 -32.17 -11.06 -15.95
CA CYS A 1060 -32.75 -12.39 -15.89
C CYS A 1060 -33.41 -12.82 -17.21
N GLY A 1061 -33.49 -11.92 -18.20
CA GLY A 1061 -34.09 -12.19 -19.50
C GLY A 1061 -35.61 -12.24 -19.51
N GLU A 1062 -36.29 -11.88 -18.41
CA GLU A 1062 -37.73 -11.62 -18.42
C GLU A 1062 -38.07 -10.30 -19.12
N LEU A 1063 -39.31 -10.18 -19.62
CA LEU A 1063 -39.83 -8.90 -20.10
C LEU A 1063 -39.75 -7.88 -18.96
N GLY A 1064 -39.22 -6.69 -19.21
CA GLY A 1064 -39.13 -5.67 -18.18
C GLY A 1064 -38.21 -4.52 -18.52
N TRP A 1065 -38.11 -3.59 -17.57
CA TRP A 1065 -37.24 -2.43 -17.63
C TRP A 1065 -36.54 -2.21 -16.31
N VAL A 1066 -35.24 -1.89 -16.39
CA VAL A 1066 -34.52 -1.30 -15.26
C VAL A 1066 -34.65 0.21 -15.34
N ILE A 1067 -35.26 0.82 -14.33
CA ILE A 1067 -35.38 2.27 -14.20
C ILE A 1067 -34.32 2.80 -13.23
N TYR A 1068 -33.54 3.79 -13.70
CA TYR A 1068 -32.49 4.46 -12.92
C TYR A 1068 -33.01 5.83 -12.49
N ILE A 1069 -33.28 5.94 -11.19
CA ILE A 1069 -33.99 7.05 -10.57
C ILE A 1069 -32.99 7.88 -9.78
N PRO A 1070 -32.86 9.20 -10.04
CA PRO A 1070 -32.10 10.08 -9.18
C PRO A 1070 -32.57 9.97 -7.73
N ASN A 1071 -31.62 9.86 -6.78
CA ASN A 1071 -31.98 9.60 -5.38
C ASN A 1071 -32.91 10.64 -4.75
N GLU A 1072 -32.90 11.88 -5.23
CA GLU A 1072 -33.79 12.96 -4.74
C GLU A 1072 -35.29 12.65 -4.90
N VAL A 1073 -35.68 11.86 -5.91
CA VAL A 1073 -37.08 11.51 -6.21
C VAL A 1073 -37.37 10.02 -6.05
N ALA A 1074 -36.38 9.22 -5.62
CA ALA A 1074 -36.48 7.77 -5.57
C ALA A 1074 -37.64 7.24 -4.73
N GLN A 1075 -37.90 7.85 -3.55
CA GLN A 1075 -39.00 7.43 -2.69
C GLN A 1075 -40.36 7.65 -3.36
N ASN A 1076 -40.57 8.83 -3.95
CA ASN A 1076 -41.82 9.16 -4.63
C ASN A 1076 -42.09 8.23 -5.82
N VAL A 1077 -41.08 7.98 -6.65
CA VAL A 1077 -41.19 7.07 -7.79
C VAL A 1077 -41.50 5.65 -7.34
N TYR A 1078 -40.80 5.15 -6.32
CA TYR A 1078 -41.03 3.83 -5.76
C TYR A 1078 -42.46 3.67 -5.24
N GLU A 1079 -42.97 4.63 -4.46
CA GLU A 1079 -44.34 4.62 -3.95
C GLU A 1079 -45.37 4.63 -5.09
N LYS A 1080 -45.14 5.43 -6.14
CA LYS A 1080 -46.05 5.46 -7.31
C LYS A 1080 -46.08 4.15 -8.08
N VAL A 1081 -44.93 3.50 -8.23
CA VAL A 1081 -44.85 2.17 -8.86
C VAL A 1081 -45.58 1.14 -8.01
N LEU A 1082 -45.46 1.19 -6.67
CA LEU A 1082 -46.19 0.27 -5.79
C LEU A 1082 -47.69 0.50 -5.81
N ASP A 1083 -48.14 1.76 -5.74
CA ASP A 1083 -49.56 2.12 -5.77
C ASP A 1083 -50.24 1.57 -7.03
N ALA A 1084 -49.67 1.85 -8.21
CA ALA A 1084 -50.18 1.31 -9.47
C ALA A 1084 -49.99 -0.20 -9.58
N GLY A 1085 -48.92 -0.75 -9.01
CA GLY A 1085 -48.60 -2.17 -9.01
C GLY A 1085 -49.63 -3.05 -8.29
N GLN A 1086 -50.48 -2.48 -7.42
CA GLN A 1086 -51.53 -3.23 -6.73
C GLN A 1086 -52.52 -3.89 -7.71
N GLU A 1087 -52.91 -3.18 -8.77
CA GLU A 1087 -53.80 -3.71 -9.82
C GLU A 1087 -53.19 -4.94 -10.52
N TYR A 1088 -51.87 -4.93 -10.67
CA TYR A 1088 -51.11 -5.98 -11.36
C TYR A 1088 -50.60 -7.07 -10.40
N SER A 1089 -51.00 -7.03 -9.13
CA SER A 1089 -50.51 -7.95 -8.09
C SER A 1089 -48.98 -7.99 -8.02
N LEU A 1090 -48.36 -6.81 -8.04
CA LEU A 1090 -46.92 -6.66 -7.93
C LEU A 1090 -46.39 -7.26 -6.64
N GLN A 1091 -45.27 -7.97 -6.75
CA GLN A 1091 -44.57 -8.55 -5.60
C GLN A 1091 -43.10 -8.11 -5.62
N HIS A 1092 -42.57 -7.74 -4.46
CA HIS A 1092 -41.13 -7.55 -4.31
C HIS A 1092 -40.39 -8.87 -4.50
N ALA A 1093 -39.22 -8.82 -5.12
CA ALA A 1093 -38.35 -9.96 -5.31
C ALA A 1093 -36.89 -9.60 -4.98
N GLY A 1094 -36.17 -10.56 -4.41
CA GLY A 1094 -34.78 -10.37 -3.99
C GLY A 1094 -33.74 -10.95 -4.95
N TYR A 1095 -32.46 -10.76 -4.60
CA TYR A 1095 -31.33 -11.27 -5.38
C TYR A 1095 -31.28 -12.80 -5.50
N TYR A 1096 -31.88 -13.54 -4.57
CA TYR A 1096 -31.97 -14.99 -4.70
C TYR A 1096 -32.92 -15.34 -5.85
N THR A 1097 -34.07 -14.69 -5.97
CA THR A 1097 -34.98 -14.84 -7.11
C THR A 1097 -34.31 -14.50 -8.43
N LEU A 1098 -33.57 -13.38 -8.49
CA LEU A 1098 -32.77 -12.99 -9.66
C LEU A 1098 -31.78 -14.09 -10.08
N ARG A 1099 -31.10 -14.70 -9.10
CA ARG A 1099 -30.16 -15.81 -9.34
C ARG A 1099 -30.84 -17.02 -9.96
N GLN A 1100 -32.05 -17.39 -9.51
CA GLN A 1100 -32.77 -18.54 -10.05
C GLN A 1100 -33.19 -18.30 -11.50
N LEU A 1101 -33.82 -17.14 -11.78
CA LEU A 1101 -34.28 -16.77 -13.12
C LEU A 1101 -33.13 -16.76 -14.13
N ARG A 1102 -32.00 -16.11 -13.78
CA ARG A 1102 -30.86 -15.98 -14.70
C ARG A 1102 -30.19 -17.32 -14.97
N ILE A 1103 -30.09 -18.22 -13.98
CA ILE A 1103 -29.44 -19.53 -14.18
C ILE A 1103 -30.31 -20.45 -15.04
N GLU A 1104 -31.62 -20.46 -14.85
CA GLU A 1104 -32.52 -21.22 -15.73
C GLU A 1104 -32.44 -20.73 -17.19
N LYS A 1105 -32.39 -19.41 -17.42
CA LYS A 1105 -32.19 -18.83 -18.76
C LYS A 1105 -30.75 -18.93 -19.28
N PHE A 1106 -29.85 -19.54 -18.51
CA PHE A 1106 -28.45 -19.75 -18.87
C PHE A 1106 -27.69 -18.45 -19.14
N TYR A 1107 -27.98 -17.42 -18.33
CA TYR A 1107 -27.29 -16.13 -18.33
C TYR A 1107 -26.05 -16.20 -17.44
N VAL A 1108 -24.96 -15.65 -17.97
CA VAL A 1108 -23.67 -15.56 -17.28
C VAL A 1108 -23.68 -14.46 -16.23
N TYR A 1109 -22.88 -14.64 -15.18
CA TYR A 1109 -22.60 -13.64 -14.18
C TYR A 1109 -21.09 -13.47 -14.02
N TRP A 1110 -20.61 -12.25 -14.22
CA TRP A 1110 -19.18 -11.97 -14.09
C TRP A 1110 -18.71 -12.11 -12.64
N GLY A 1111 -17.52 -12.69 -12.47
CA GLY A 1111 -16.93 -13.04 -11.18
C GLY A 1111 -17.36 -14.41 -10.64
N GLN A 1112 -18.31 -15.09 -11.30
CA GLN A 1112 -18.66 -16.49 -11.05
C GLN A 1112 -18.52 -17.34 -12.32
N ASP A 1113 -19.26 -17.00 -13.37
CA ASP A 1113 -19.31 -17.78 -14.62
C ASP A 1113 -18.30 -17.29 -15.67
N ILE A 1114 -18.07 -15.97 -15.72
CA ILE A 1114 -17.08 -15.35 -16.61
C ILE A 1114 -16.11 -14.49 -15.79
N ASN A 1115 -14.86 -14.46 -16.21
CA ASN A 1115 -13.77 -13.71 -15.57
C ASN A 1115 -12.61 -13.55 -16.56
N ALA A 1116 -11.43 -13.15 -16.08
CA ALA A 1116 -10.26 -12.94 -16.95
C ALA A 1116 -9.72 -14.22 -17.61
N THR A 1117 -10.15 -15.41 -17.18
CA THR A 1117 -9.74 -16.68 -17.80
C THR A 1117 -10.75 -17.22 -18.81
N VAL A 1118 -11.92 -16.58 -18.92
CA VAL A 1118 -13.02 -17.05 -19.77
C VAL A 1118 -13.17 -16.11 -20.95
N THR A 1119 -13.24 -16.67 -22.13
CA THR A 1119 -13.42 -15.93 -23.39
C THR A 1119 -14.87 -16.00 -23.90
N PRO A 1120 -15.31 -15.04 -24.73
CA PRO A 1120 -16.60 -15.12 -25.42
C PRO A 1120 -16.81 -16.40 -26.24
N VAL A 1121 -15.74 -17.02 -26.76
CA VAL A 1121 -15.82 -18.24 -27.57
C VAL A 1121 -16.11 -19.46 -26.69
N GLU A 1122 -15.44 -19.57 -25.55
CA GLU A 1122 -15.64 -20.66 -24.56
C GLU A 1122 -17.02 -20.61 -23.92
N CYS A 1123 -17.54 -19.42 -23.64
CA CYS A 1123 -18.88 -19.25 -23.06
C CYS A 1123 -20.03 -19.18 -24.09
N GLY A 1124 -19.73 -19.38 -25.38
CA GLY A 1124 -20.74 -19.42 -26.44
C GLY A 1124 -21.38 -18.06 -26.73
N ARG A 1125 -20.71 -16.94 -26.42
CA ARG A 1125 -21.21 -15.56 -26.60
C ARG A 1125 -20.51 -14.80 -27.72
N MET A 1126 -19.96 -15.54 -28.69
CA MET A 1126 -19.29 -14.99 -29.87
C MET A 1126 -20.21 -14.06 -30.69
N PHE A 1127 -21.52 -14.28 -30.70
CA PHE A 1127 -22.50 -13.40 -31.38
C PHE A 1127 -22.58 -11.98 -30.79
N ARG A 1128 -21.99 -11.74 -29.61
CA ARG A 1128 -21.86 -10.41 -28.98
C ARG A 1128 -20.53 -9.72 -29.32
N VAL A 1129 -19.70 -10.33 -30.14
CA VAL A 1129 -18.40 -9.80 -30.57
C VAL A 1129 -18.48 -9.39 -32.04
N ASP A 1130 -18.10 -8.15 -32.34
CA ASP A 1130 -17.95 -7.68 -33.72
C ASP A 1130 -16.49 -7.79 -34.15
N PHE A 1131 -16.17 -8.83 -34.95
CA PHE A 1131 -14.82 -9.04 -35.47
C PHE A 1131 -14.44 -8.08 -36.62
N LYS A 1132 -15.37 -7.27 -37.13
CA LYS A 1132 -15.07 -6.32 -38.22
C LYS A 1132 -14.29 -5.11 -37.74
N LYS A 1133 -14.49 -4.70 -36.49
CA LYS A 1133 -13.76 -3.57 -35.86
C LYS A 1133 -12.49 -4.03 -35.17
N ASP A 1134 -11.65 -3.09 -34.77
CA ASP A 1134 -10.48 -3.36 -33.94
C ASP A 1134 -10.80 -3.12 -32.46
N PHE A 1135 -10.34 -4.02 -31.59
CA PHE A 1135 -10.57 -3.96 -30.14
C PHE A 1135 -9.55 -4.82 -29.39
N ILE A 1136 -9.41 -4.58 -28.09
CA ILE A 1136 -8.45 -5.31 -27.25
C ILE A 1136 -8.84 -6.80 -27.17
N GLY A 1137 -7.90 -7.69 -27.53
CA GLY A 1137 -8.11 -9.14 -27.45
C GLY A 1137 -8.66 -9.78 -28.71
N LYS A 1138 -8.98 -9.00 -29.76
CA LYS A 1138 -9.46 -9.51 -31.06
C LYS A 1138 -8.61 -10.65 -31.63
N GLN A 1139 -7.29 -10.46 -31.68
CA GLN A 1139 -6.37 -11.44 -32.25
C GLN A 1139 -6.42 -12.79 -31.52
N ALA A 1140 -6.43 -12.76 -30.18
CA ALA A 1140 -6.54 -13.97 -29.37
C ALA A 1140 -7.85 -14.71 -29.61
N LEU A 1141 -8.97 -13.98 -29.77
CA LEU A 1141 -10.27 -14.58 -30.07
C LEU A 1141 -10.33 -15.18 -31.47
N LEU A 1142 -9.75 -14.52 -32.48
CA LEU A 1142 -9.67 -15.08 -33.85
C LEU A 1142 -8.87 -16.38 -33.88
N GLU A 1143 -7.72 -16.42 -33.20
CA GLU A 1143 -6.91 -17.64 -33.08
C GLU A 1143 -7.65 -18.76 -32.36
N GLN A 1144 -8.45 -18.44 -31.33
CA GLN A 1144 -9.24 -19.42 -30.61
C GLN A 1144 -10.42 -19.94 -31.44
N VAL A 1145 -11.04 -19.10 -32.28
CA VAL A 1145 -12.06 -19.54 -33.23
C VAL A 1145 -11.48 -20.53 -34.24
N GLU A 1146 -10.26 -20.29 -34.72
CA GLU A 1146 -9.58 -21.17 -35.66
C GLU A 1146 -9.14 -22.50 -35.02
N LYS A 1147 -8.53 -22.45 -33.83
CA LYS A 1147 -7.98 -23.63 -33.13
C LYS A 1147 -9.03 -24.46 -32.38
N GLY A 1148 -10.19 -23.86 -32.08
CA GLY A 1148 -11.18 -24.44 -31.17
C GLY A 1148 -10.90 -24.12 -29.69
N VAL A 1149 -11.77 -24.60 -28.81
CA VAL A 1149 -11.72 -24.30 -27.37
C VAL A 1149 -11.31 -25.52 -26.55
N SER A 1150 -10.51 -25.31 -25.50
CA SER A 1150 -10.14 -26.35 -24.52
C SER A 1150 -11.13 -26.46 -23.36
N LYS A 1151 -12.07 -25.51 -23.24
CA LYS A 1151 -13.17 -25.57 -22.29
C LYS A 1151 -14.45 -24.99 -22.89
N ARG A 1152 -15.60 -25.49 -22.45
CA ARG A 1152 -16.92 -25.08 -22.96
C ARG A 1152 -17.90 -24.91 -21.82
N PHE A 1153 -18.61 -23.79 -21.83
CA PHE A 1153 -19.67 -23.48 -20.89
C PHE A 1153 -20.94 -24.30 -21.19
N VAL A 1154 -21.52 -24.90 -20.16
CA VAL A 1154 -22.70 -25.77 -20.27
C VAL A 1154 -23.67 -25.57 -19.10
N GLN A 1155 -24.93 -25.90 -19.33
CA GLN A 1155 -25.95 -26.01 -18.30
C GLN A 1155 -26.16 -27.48 -17.95
N LEU A 1156 -26.29 -27.79 -16.66
CA LEU A 1156 -26.52 -29.12 -16.13
C LEU A 1156 -27.90 -29.16 -15.47
N LEU A 1157 -28.74 -30.11 -15.89
CA LEU A 1157 -29.97 -30.46 -15.18
C LEU A 1157 -29.70 -31.70 -14.36
N ILE A 1158 -29.85 -31.59 -13.04
CA ILE A 1158 -29.52 -32.69 -12.13
C ILE A 1158 -30.75 -33.57 -11.95
N ASP A 1159 -30.63 -34.84 -12.33
CA ASP A 1159 -31.69 -35.82 -12.19
C ASP A 1159 -31.55 -36.54 -10.84
N SER A 1160 -32.68 -36.98 -10.27
CA SER A 1160 -32.73 -37.75 -9.01
C SER A 1160 -32.12 -37.06 -7.77
N HIS A 1161 -32.07 -35.71 -7.75
CA HIS A 1161 -31.74 -34.93 -6.55
C HIS A 1161 -33.00 -34.69 -5.70
N ASP A 1162 -32.97 -35.11 -4.43
CA ASP A 1162 -34.04 -34.84 -3.48
C ASP A 1162 -33.75 -33.55 -2.69
N LYS A 1163 -34.52 -32.50 -2.99
CA LYS A 1163 -34.39 -31.19 -2.35
C LYS A 1163 -34.53 -31.19 -0.82
N GLU A 1164 -35.18 -32.20 -0.24
CA GLU A 1164 -35.45 -32.27 1.21
C GLU A 1164 -34.36 -33.03 1.99
N THR A 1165 -33.60 -33.91 1.34
CA THR A 1165 -32.65 -34.79 2.03
C THR A 1165 -31.23 -34.71 1.50
N ASP A 1166 -31.05 -34.31 0.24
CA ASP A 1166 -29.73 -34.26 -0.39
C ASP A 1166 -29.00 -32.94 -0.12
N PRO A 1167 -27.65 -32.96 -0.16
CA PRO A 1167 -26.85 -31.75 -0.11
C PRO A 1167 -27.12 -30.88 -1.33
N TRP A 1168 -27.18 -29.56 -1.14
CA TRP A 1168 -27.46 -28.60 -2.20
C TRP A 1168 -26.19 -28.15 -2.92
N PRO A 1169 -26.19 -28.04 -4.26
CA PRO A 1169 -25.06 -27.50 -5.02
C PRO A 1169 -24.95 -25.98 -4.85
N GLN A 1170 -23.72 -25.45 -4.97
CA GLN A 1170 -23.42 -24.04 -4.73
C GLN A 1170 -22.47 -23.42 -5.78
N GLY A 1171 -21.78 -24.25 -6.57
CA GLY A 1171 -20.62 -23.86 -7.38
C GLY A 1171 -19.33 -24.48 -6.83
N GLY A 1172 -18.41 -24.85 -7.71
CA GLY A 1172 -17.16 -25.53 -7.39
C GLY A 1172 -17.28 -27.06 -7.21
N GLU A 1173 -18.43 -27.65 -7.50
CA GLU A 1173 -18.64 -29.10 -7.54
C GLU A 1173 -17.93 -29.72 -8.74
N THR A 1174 -17.35 -30.91 -8.54
CA THR A 1174 -16.61 -31.62 -9.59
C THR A 1174 -17.57 -32.34 -10.53
N LEU A 1175 -17.48 -32.01 -11.83
CA LEU A 1175 -18.23 -32.65 -12.91
C LEU A 1175 -17.41 -33.82 -13.47
N TYR A 1176 -18.06 -34.97 -13.66
CA TYR A 1176 -17.45 -36.18 -14.18
C TYR A 1176 -18.06 -36.53 -15.52
N ARG A 1177 -17.22 -37.04 -16.43
CA ARG A 1177 -17.59 -37.60 -17.72
C ARG A 1177 -17.01 -39.00 -17.82
N ASP A 1178 -17.87 -39.99 -18.03
CA ASP A 1178 -17.50 -41.41 -18.14
C ASP A 1178 -16.59 -41.87 -16.97
N GLY A 1179 -16.93 -41.45 -15.73
CA GLY A 1179 -16.19 -41.78 -14.51
C GLY A 1179 -14.91 -40.96 -14.25
N ARG A 1180 -14.57 -39.98 -15.09
CA ARG A 1180 -13.37 -39.13 -14.91
C ARG A 1180 -13.73 -37.66 -14.67
N PRO A 1181 -13.04 -36.94 -13.76
CA PRO A 1181 -13.22 -35.50 -13.61
C PRO A 1181 -12.98 -34.77 -14.94
N CYS A 1182 -13.90 -33.90 -15.32
CA CYS A 1182 -13.83 -33.14 -16.57
C CYS A 1182 -14.19 -31.66 -16.41
N GLY A 1183 -14.36 -31.15 -15.20
CA GLY A 1183 -14.68 -29.74 -14.98
C GLY A 1183 -15.24 -29.43 -13.61
N LEU A 1184 -15.61 -28.17 -13.42
CA LEU A 1184 -16.21 -27.65 -12.19
C LEU A 1184 -17.47 -26.84 -12.49
N THR A 1185 -18.45 -26.90 -11.61
CA THR A 1185 -19.57 -25.95 -11.62
C THR A 1185 -19.09 -24.56 -11.21
N THR A 1186 -19.76 -23.53 -11.73
CA THR A 1186 -19.52 -22.12 -11.41
C THR A 1186 -20.68 -21.53 -10.63
N SER A 1187 -21.91 -21.85 -11.04
CA SER A 1187 -23.14 -21.40 -10.40
C SER A 1187 -24.14 -22.54 -10.23
N ALA A 1188 -25.01 -22.40 -9.23
CA ALA A 1188 -26.07 -23.36 -8.93
C ALA A 1188 -27.36 -22.64 -8.48
N ALA A 1189 -28.49 -23.23 -8.82
CA ALA A 1189 -29.85 -22.76 -8.62
C ALA A 1189 -30.84 -23.93 -8.59
N TYR A 1190 -32.02 -23.71 -8.04
CA TYR A 1190 -33.18 -24.55 -8.30
C TYR A 1190 -34.00 -23.95 -9.44
N GLY A 1191 -34.17 -24.72 -10.51
CA GLY A 1191 -35.02 -24.31 -11.61
C GLY A 1191 -36.48 -24.55 -11.28
N PHE A 1192 -37.20 -23.51 -10.87
CA PHE A 1192 -38.62 -23.61 -10.51
C PHE A 1192 -39.52 -23.97 -11.70
N THR A 1193 -39.21 -23.49 -12.91
CA THR A 1193 -39.94 -23.90 -14.12
C THR A 1193 -39.56 -25.32 -14.53
N LEU A 1194 -38.29 -25.70 -14.34
CA LEU A 1194 -37.76 -27.01 -14.72
C LEU A 1194 -38.03 -28.12 -13.69
N GLY A 1195 -38.33 -27.78 -12.45
CA GLY A 1195 -38.63 -28.70 -11.36
C GLY A 1195 -37.41 -29.46 -10.79
N CYS A 1196 -36.18 -29.01 -11.08
CA CYS A 1196 -34.95 -29.71 -10.67
C CYS A 1196 -33.82 -28.73 -10.30
N GLN A 1197 -32.73 -29.25 -9.71
CA GLN A 1197 -31.51 -28.46 -9.56
C GLN A 1197 -30.89 -28.18 -10.94
N VAL A 1198 -30.42 -26.95 -11.11
CA VAL A 1198 -29.78 -26.46 -12.33
C VAL A 1198 -28.42 -25.90 -11.95
N CYS A 1199 -27.37 -26.46 -12.54
CA CYS A 1199 -26.00 -25.96 -12.38
C CYS A 1199 -25.47 -25.43 -13.70
N ILE A 1200 -24.49 -24.55 -13.61
CA ILE A 1200 -23.71 -24.07 -14.73
C ILE A 1200 -22.28 -24.54 -14.51
N ALA A 1201 -21.62 -25.03 -15.55
CA ALA A 1201 -20.27 -25.58 -15.46
C ALA A 1201 -19.42 -25.27 -16.69
N PHE A 1202 -18.12 -25.46 -16.56
CA PHE A 1202 -17.24 -25.66 -17.70
C PHE A 1202 -16.85 -27.13 -17.81
N ILE A 1203 -16.99 -27.69 -19.00
CA ILE A 1203 -16.35 -28.95 -19.38
C ILE A 1203 -14.99 -28.61 -19.99
N GLU A 1204 -13.92 -29.23 -19.51
CA GLU A 1204 -12.55 -28.98 -19.93
C GLU A 1204 -11.90 -30.24 -20.53
N ASN A 1205 -11.15 -30.06 -21.61
CA ASN A 1205 -10.24 -31.05 -22.16
C ASN A 1205 -9.10 -30.35 -22.89
N LYS A 1206 -7.90 -30.44 -22.31
CA LYS A 1206 -6.70 -29.76 -22.83
C LYS A 1206 -5.95 -30.56 -23.90
N GLU A 1207 -6.24 -31.86 -24.07
CA GLU A 1207 -5.48 -32.73 -24.98
C GLU A 1207 -5.93 -32.58 -26.44
N PHE A 1208 -7.24 -32.55 -26.69
CA PHE A 1208 -7.80 -32.48 -28.05
C PHE A 1208 -8.97 -31.50 -28.19
N GLY A 1209 -9.25 -30.69 -27.17
CA GLY A 1209 -10.30 -29.68 -27.17
C GLY A 1209 -11.70 -30.20 -26.83
N VAL A 1210 -12.67 -29.28 -26.79
CA VAL A 1210 -14.06 -29.53 -26.40
C VAL A 1210 -15.00 -29.10 -27.53
N SER A 1211 -15.52 -30.08 -28.28
CA SER A 1211 -16.51 -29.88 -29.34
C SER A 1211 -17.93 -30.20 -28.87
N ALA A 1212 -18.94 -29.81 -29.64
CA ALA A 1212 -20.32 -30.19 -29.36
C ALA A 1212 -20.52 -31.72 -29.40
N ASP A 1213 -19.87 -32.40 -30.33
CA ASP A 1213 -19.89 -33.87 -30.42
C ASP A 1213 -19.23 -34.55 -29.21
N PHE A 1214 -18.14 -33.98 -28.69
CA PHE A 1214 -17.50 -34.48 -27.47
C PHE A 1214 -18.44 -34.44 -26.27
N ILE A 1215 -19.23 -33.36 -26.18
CA ILE A 1215 -20.24 -33.17 -25.13
C ILE A 1215 -21.39 -34.15 -25.30
N ASN A 1216 -21.99 -34.22 -26.50
CA ASN A 1216 -23.20 -35.01 -26.73
C ASN A 1216 -23.01 -36.54 -26.60
N ARG A 1217 -21.77 -37.04 -26.65
CA ARG A 1217 -21.48 -38.49 -26.56
C ARG A 1217 -21.08 -38.97 -25.16
N GLY A 1218 -20.88 -38.06 -24.20
CA GLY A 1218 -20.47 -38.41 -22.84
C GLY A 1218 -21.63 -38.73 -21.91
N THR A 1219 -21.38 -39.54 -20.88
CA THR A 1219 -22.28 -39.69 -19.73
C THR A 1219 -21.75 -38.84 -18.58
N TYR A 1220 -22.63 -38.06 -17.93
CA TYR A 1220 -22.22 -37.04 -16.96
C TYR A 1220 -22.83 -37.25 -15.58
N GLU A 1221 -22.00 -37.04 -14.57
CA GLU A 1221 -22.39 -37.08 -13.16
C GLU A 1221 -21.78 -35.88 -12.42
N LEU A 1222 -22.55 -35.26 -11.52
CA LEU A 1222 -22.08 -34.19 -10.67
C LEU A 1222 -21.81 -34.71 -9.25
N ASP A 1223 -20.64 -34.38 -8.69
CA ASP A 1223 -20.34 -34.64 -7.28
C ASP A 1223 -20.91 -33.53 -6.37
N ILE A 1224 -21.95 -33.83 -5.63
CA ILE A 1224 -22.45 -32.90 -4.60
C ILE A 1224 -22.14 -33.48 -3.24
N ALA A 1225 -21.04 -32.99 -2.65
CA ALA A 1225 -20.56 -33.39 -1.33
C ALA A 1225 -20.37 -34.91 -1.15
N GLY A 1226 -19.72 -35.57 -2.11
CA GLY A 1226 -19.40 -36.99 -2.08
C GLY A 1226 -20.49 -37.89 -2.66
N LYS A 1227 -21.67 -37.34 -3.02
CA LYS A 1227 -22.75 -38.08 -3.68
C LYS A 1227 -22.80 -37.74 -5.17
N ARG A 1228 -22.80 -38.78 -6.01
CA ARG A 1228 -22.87 -38.69 -7.48
C ARG A 1228 -24.32 -38.58 -7.93
N PHE A 1229 -24.64 -37.56 -8.73
CA PHE A 1229 -25.95 -37.39 -9.35
C PHE A 1229 -25.81 -37.39 -10.87
N PRO A 1230 -26.57 -38.23 -11.60
CA PRO A 1230 -26.66 -38.15 -13.05
C PRO A 1230 -27.13 -36.76 -13.48
N CYS A 1231 -26.56 -36.23 -14.55
CA CYS A 1231 -26.99 -34.95 -15.08
C CYS A 1231 -27.10 -34.93 -16.61
N ARG A 1232 -28.09 -34.20 -17.11
CA ARG A 1232 -28.25 -33.89 -18.52
C ARG A 1232 -27.52 -32.59 -18.83
N VAL A 1233 -26.66 -32.64 -19.85
CA VAL A 1233 -25.85 -31.50 -20.27
C VAL A 1233 -26.50 -30.80 -21.46
N ASN A 1234 -26.69 -29.48 -21.34
CA ASN A 1234 -27.21 -28.65 -22.42
C ASN A 1234 -26.18 -27.59 -22.82
N LEU A 1235 -25.99 -27.42 -24.13
CA LEU A 1235 -25.21 -26.32 -24.72
C LEU A 1235 -25.98 -25.00 -24.77
N HIS A 1236 -27.31 -25.06 -24.63
CA HIS A 1236 -28.23 -23.93 -24.66
C HIS A 1236 -29.34 -24.16 -23.63
N SER A 1237 -29.93 -23.09 -23.10
CA SER A 1237 -31.08 -23.22 -22.20
C SER A 1237 -32.24 -23.97 -22.89
N PRO A 1238 -32.91 -24.92 -22.22
CA PRO A 1238 -34.17 -25.49 -22.68
C PRO A 1238 -35.20 -24.41 -23.02
N THR A 1239 -36.17 -24.75 -23.87
CA THR A 1239 -37.30 -23.84 -24.12
C THR A 1239 -38.15 -23.76 -22.86
N LEU A 1240 -38.11 -22.63 -22.16
CA LEU A 1240 -38.95 -22.37 -21.00
C LEU A 1240 -40.31 -21.83 -21.47
N PRO A 1241 -41.45 -22.45 -21.09
CA PRO A 1241 -42.76 -21.93 -21.43
C PRO A 1241 -42.95 -20.54 -20.81
N MET A 1242 -43.31 -19.54 -21.61
CA MET A 1242 -43.67 -18.20 -21.11
C MET A 1242 -45.16 -17.95 -21.33
N ILE A 1243 -45.84 -17.40 -20.32
CA ILE A 1243 -47.15 -16.77 -20.53
C ILE A 1243 -46.89 -15.50 -21.34
N SER A 1244 -47.01 -15.63 -22.66
CA SER A 1244 -46.80 -14.52 -23.58
C SER A 1244 -47.95 -13.53 -23.47
N SER A 1245 -47.66 -12.24 -23.35
CA SER A 1245 -48.65 -11.19 -23.58
C SER A 1245 -48.93 -10.97 -25.07
N GLU A 1246 -48.02 -11.34 -26.02
CA GLU A 1246 -48.18 -11.08 -27.46
C GLU A 1246 -47.40 -12.05 -28.40
N HIS A 1247 -47.58 -13.36 -28.29
CA HIS A 1247 -47.02 -14.45 -29.13
C HIS A 1247 -45.74 -15.20 -28.63
N PRO A 1248 -45.69 -16.54 -28.80
CA PRO A 1248 -44.58 -17.42 -28.41
C PRO A 1248 -43.37 -17.44 -29.38
N LEU A 1249 -43.41 -16.73 -30.51
CA LEU A 1249 -42.40 -16.82 -31.56
C LEU A 1249 -41.24 -15.80 -31.47
N HIS A 1250 -41.31 -14.85 -30.52
CA HIS A 1250 -40.33 -13.75 -30.42
C HIS A 1250 -39.20 -13.96 -29.42
N TYR A 1251 -39.22 -15.04 -28.64
CA TYR A 1251 -38.05 -15.47 -27.87
C TYR A 1251 -37.35 -16.61 -28.61
N ARG A 1252 -36.45 -16.27 -29.51
CA ARG A 1252 -35.34 -17.17 -29.83
C ARG A 1252 -34.30 -16.93 -28.74
N PRO A 1253 -33.95 -17.91 -27.88
CA PRO A 1253 -32.73 -17.78 -27.09
C PRO A 1253 -31.64 -17.42 -28.09
N THR A 1254 -31.05 -16.22 -27.97
CA THR A 1254 -30.03 -15.76 -28.92
C THR A 1254 -28.92 -16.80 -28.90
N GLN A 1255 -28.79 -17.50 -30.04
CA GLN A 1255 -27.92 -18.63 -30.29
C GLN A 1255 -26.48 -18.38 -29.87
#